data_AF-A0A964LTJ2-F1
#
_entry.id   AF-A0A964LTJ2-F1
#
_cell.length_a   1.000
_cell.length_b   1.000
_cell.length_c   1.000
_cell.angle_alpha   90.00
_cell.angle_beta   90.00
_cell.angle_gamma   90.00
#
_symmetry.space_group_name_H-M   'P 1'
#
loop_
_entity.id
_entity.type
_entity.pdbx_description
1 polymer ?
#
loop_
_entity_poly.entity_id
_entity_poly.type
_entity_poly.pdbx_seq_one_letter_code
_entity_poly.pdbx_strand_id
1 'polypeptide(L)'
;MHAARRVDELERQLVGRGEAFFHASGAGHESGAALARFLIPGDYLHCHYRDKALLLARGVPMAEFFNTVLCNASGNSAGRQLSPLLSVPALNVLSIVGPVANNALQAVGVAQQIRDSAGQPLVLCSLGDGGTQEGEFFEAVAEAVRCALPVLFLVEDNQLAISTRTAGRTFFSLPDGAAASFYGLPILRVDGRDARACARLFGELVAGIRHARGPALCVMAVERLADHSNADDERVYRDARERDEARRTGDPVALLRNALINEGVAEADLQALEAGVETDVQAAVDEALRQPLPLATREAKPPPTRTTTTEHRGTSGPVLMTEAIREVLRDRLATDARVSLYGQDLEDPKGDVFGVTRSLSTQFPGRVRNSPLSEATILGTCIGRALAGGRPVAFIQFADFLPVAFNQLATELATLDWRTNGGWRAPVIVLAACGAYRPGLGPFHAHTFEATLAHLPGIDVGMPATAADAAGMLNAAFDSERPTVILYPKALLNDRERGTSPDVARQRIALGRARLVRSGDSLTLVGWGSTLPLCEKVADALAAIDVTTDVLDLRWMSPFDRDAVLRSVEKTRRLLVVHEDNVTAGFGAEVIAAVAEAIRGPVQYRRLARPDTFVPCHFGNQLKILPSFAGLLTAAADMLDLTLTWDRPQLGADDQFVVTAIGSSPADQQVEVVELLVQVGDVVKAGQHLATLEADKAMVDLVCPADGTVEIIHLKIGDQAPVDTPLMTLGVLGLGVEKARQRQLTREAAGTPQLSRRSPPPLPGTALPASPAGAHSVVITGLGVCRGTDRLDNAELLARFPAFHTDGRDGIAERTGITSRIVASASQDAVSMAVEAAGLALKEAGLQAASLSLIICSTSTPVTVVPSTACLVLGRLAPEANVPAYDLLAACSGYLYALSTAWDFLQSRPGCHVLVLTTEVMRRITNPDDPETAPIFGDAATATVVTSSSVPGEGLARLHRPVIDGRGEDGTTLLVPLPGSGQGVRMDGRRVFAEAVRRMNGVLADACLQAGLSVGDLDLIVPHQANGRIIEAMRTRLKLPTERVWNEIAAQGNTSSSTIPLALDTVLRQPGPAARIGLCAFGGGFTWAGAILEKS
;
A
#
# COMPACT_ATOMS: atom_id res chain seq x y z
N MET A 1 -2.85 -52.79 -18.21
CA MET A 1 -2.60 -53.12 -16.79
C MET A 1 -1.12 -53.43 -16.57
N HIS A 2 -0.59 -54.56 -17.08
CA HIS A 2 0.82 -54.94 -16.87
C HIS A 2 1.83 -53.84 -17.29
N ALA A 3 1.63 -53.21 -18.45
CA ALA A 3 2.46 -52.06 -18.88
C ALA A 3 2.51 -50.91 -17.85
N ALA A 4 1.39 -50.59 -17.19
CA ALA A 4 1.34 -49.54 -16.18
C ALA A 4 2.18 -49.90 -14.96
N ARG A 5 2.12 -51.17 -14.52
CA ARG A 5 2.95 -51.68 -13.41
C ARG A 5 4.44 -51.59 -13.76
N ARG A 6 4.81 -51.97 -14.99
CA ARG A 6 6.22 -51.96 -15.40
C ARG A 6 6.78 -50.55 -15.58
N VAL A 7 5.99 -49.63 -16.13
CA VAL A 7 6.32 -48.19 -16.15
C VAL A 7 6.55 -47.68 -14.72
N ASP A 8 5.62 -47.97 -13.81
CA ASP A 8 5.72 -47.56 -12.39
C ASP A 8 7.00 -48.05 -11.71
N GLU A 9 7.35 -49.32 -11.93
CA GLU A 9 8.54 -49.92 -11.37
C GLU A 9 9.83 -49.30 -11.91
N LEU A 10 9.88 -48.97 -13.21
CA LEU A 10 11.05 -48.31 -13.81
C LEU A 10 11.18 -46.85 -13.40
N GLU A 11 10.09 -46.09 -13.29
CA GLU A 11 10.12 -44.73 -12.72
C GLU A 11 10.67 -44.76 -11.29
N ARG A 12 10.22 -45.71 -10.47
CA ARG A 12 10.76 -45.90 -9.12
C ARG A 12 12.25 -46.25 -9.14
N GLN A 13 12.70 -47.07 -10.08
CA GLN A 13 14.12 -47.38 -10.23
C GLN A 13 14.94 -46.16 -10.65
N LEU A 14 14.44 -45.33 -11.58
CA LEU A 14 15.07 -44.07 -11.98
C LEU A 14 15.27 -43.14 -10.78
N VAL A 15 14.23 -43.01 -9.94
CA VAL A 15 14.33 -42.26 -8.67
C VAL A 15 15.34 -42.90 -7.72
N GLY A 16 15.32 -44.22 -7.56
CA GLY A 16 16.26 -44.95 -6.70
C GLY A 16 17.74 -44.84 -7.14
N ARG A 17 17.99 -44.58 -8.44
CA ARG A 17 19.33 -44.28 -8.99
C ARG A 17 19.71 -42.81 -8.93
N GLY A 18 18.79 -41.92 -8.54
CA GLY A 18 18.99 -40.47 -8.55
C GLY A 18 18.95 -39.83 -9.95
N GLU A 19 18.42 -40.54 -10.95
CA GLU A 19 18.23 -40.04 -12.32
C GLU A 19 16.91 -39.24 -12.47
N ALA A 20 15.96 -39.48 -11.58
CA ALA A 20 14.71 -38.73 -11.44
C ALA A 20 14.48 -38.34 -9.97
N PHE A 21 13.58 -37.39 -9.72
CA PHE A 21 13.43 -36.79 -8.37
C PHE A 21 12.10 -37.10 -7.69
N PHE A 22 11.03 -37.32 -8.44
CA PHE A 22 9.70 -37.52 -7.88
C PHE A 22 8.92 -38.60 -8.62
N HIS A 23 8.30 -39.50 -7.85
CA HIS A 23 7.46 -40.60 -8.31
C HIS A 23 6.29 -40.80 -7.34
N ALA A 24 5.09 -40.93 -7.89
CA ALA A 24 3.91 -41.38 -7.16
C ALA A 24 3.40 -42.67 -7.82
N SER A 25 3.29 -43.74 -7.03
CA SER A 25 2.96 -45.05 -7.57
C SER A 25 1.48 -45.17 -7.98
N GLY A 26 1.21 -45.76 -9.14
CA GLY A 26 -0.13 -46.18 -9.54
C GLY A 26 -0.48 -47.62 -9.13
N ALA A 27 0.40 -48.30 -8.39
CA ALA A 27 0.25 -49.73 -8.11
C ALA A 27 -0.97 -50.03 -7.22
N GLY A 28 -1.86 -50.88 -7.72
CA GLY A 28 -3.13 -51.27 -7.13
C GLY A 28 -4.36 -50.58 -7.73
N HIS A 29 -4.15 -49.55 -8.58
CA HIS A 29 -5.20 -48.79 -9.27
C HIS A 29 -5.44 -49.28 -10.72
N GLU A 30 -4.79 -50.36 -11.17
CA GLU A 30 -4.69 -50.69 -12.59
C GLU A 30 -6.01 -51.05 -13.28
N SER A 31 -7.03 -51.46 -12.52
CA SER A 31 -8.36 -51.77 -13.06
C SER A 31 -9.06 -50.57 -13.69
N GLY A 32 -8.65 -49.34 -13.38
CA GLY A 32 -9.10 -48.13 -14.08
C GLY A 32 -8.89 -48.20 -15.60
N ALA A 33 -7.91 -48.98 -16.09
CA ALA A 33 -7.69 -49.22 -17.51
C ALA A 33 -8.92 -49.79 -18.25
N ALA A 34 -9.81 -50.51 -17.54
CA ALA A 34 -11.01 -51.09 -18.14
C ALA A 34 -11.98 -50.03 -18.68
N LEU A 35 -11.97 -48.81 -18.12
CA LEU A 35 -12.84 -47.72 -18.56
C LEU A 35 -12.54 -47.29 -20.00
N ALA A 36 -11.27 -47.33 -20.43
CA ALA A 36 -10.82 -46.87 -21.75
C ALA A 36 -11.57 -47.53 -22.92
N ARG A 37 -12.01 -48.78 -22.76
CA ARG A 37 -12.78 -49.54 -23.77
C ARG A 37 -14.10 -48.87 -24.15
N PHE A 38 -14.68 -48.08 -23.25
CA PHE A 38 -15.99 -47.45 -23.42
C PHE A 38 -15.91 -45.96 -23.76
N LEU A 39 -14.71 -45.38 -23.68
CA LEU A 39 -14.49 -43.98 -24.00
C LEU A 39 -14.34 -43.78 -25.51
N ILE A 40 -14.88 -42.67 -26.03
CA ILE A 40 -14.69 -42.24 -27.42
C ILE A 40 -13.68 -41.08 -27.49
N PRO A 41 -13.13 -40.76 -28.67
CA PRO A 41 -12.18 -39.66 -28.81
C PRO A 41 -12.69 -38.30 -28.28
N GLY A 42 -13.99 -38.04 -28.41
CA GLY A 42 -14.63 -36.80 -27.92
C GLY A 42 -14.81 -36.70 -26.40
N ASP A 43 -14.56 -37.75 -25.62
CA ASP A 43 -14.65 -37.68 -24.15
C ASP A 43 -13.46 -36.95 -23.54
N TYR A 44 -13.70 -36.21 -22.46
CA TYR A 44 -12.70 -35.42 -21.74
C TYR A 44 -12.36 -36.08 -20.41
N LEU A 45 -11.07 -36.16 -20.07
CA LEU A 45 -10.58 -36.88 -18.90
C LEU A 45 -9.81 -35.92 -17.98
N HIS A 46 -10.42 -35.60 -16.84
CA HIS A 46 -9.70 -35.14 -15.67
C HIS A 46 -9.35 -36.36 -14.83
N CYS A 47 -8.14 -36.87 -15.02
CA CYS A 47 -7.64 -38.07 -14.36
C CYS A 47 -7.18 -37.78 -12.92
N HIS A 48 -7.16 -38.81 -12.08
CA HIS A 48 -6.42 -38.83 -10.84
C HIS A 48 -4.94 -39.06 -11.16
N TYR A 49 -4.03 -38.55 -10.34
CA TYR A 49 -2.59 -38.74 -10.56
C TYR A 49 -2.12 -40.21 -10.45
N ARG A 50 -3.00 -41.15 -10.04
CA ARG A 50 -2.76 -42.60 -10.05
C ARG A 50 -3.37 -43.33 -11.26
N ASP A 51 -4.07 -42.64 -12.16
CA ASP A 51 -4.74 -43.20 -13.35
C ASP A 51 -3.78 -43.61 -14.49
N LYS A 52 -2.54 -43.96 -14.19
CA LYS A 52 -1.51 -44.35 -15.17
C LYS A 52 -1.99 -45.45 -16.12
N ALA A 53 -2.70 -46.44 -15.57
CA ALA A 53 -3.24 -47.54 -16.35
C ALA A 53 -4.36 -47.10 -17.32
N LEU A 54 -5.20 -46.15 -16.91
CA LEU A 54 -6.22 -45.55 -17.77
C LEU A 54 -5.57 -44.70 -18.88
N LEU A 55 -4.56 -43.90 -18.55
CA LEU A 55 -3.84 -43.07 -19.51
C LEU A 55 -3.15 -43.91 -20.60
N LEU A 56 -2.46 -44.99 -20.22
CA LEU A 56 -1.87 -45.94 -21.17
C LEU A 56 -2.95 -46.61 -22.04
N ALA A 57 -4.05 -47.05 -21.44
CA ALA A 57 -5.16 -47.67 -22.18
C ALA A 57 -5.90 -46.68 -23.11
N ARG A 58 -5.87 -45.39 -22.79
CA ARG A 58 -6.38 -44.29 -23.63
C ARG A 58 -5.47 -43.99 -24.82
N GLY A 59 -4.23 -44.46 -24.80
CA GLY A 59 -3.25 -44.31 -25.88
C GLY A 59 -2.14 -43.30 -25.61
N VAL A 60 -1.92 -42.87 -24.36
CA VAL A 60 -0.74 -42.08 -24.01
C VAL A 60 0.52 -42.94 -24.25
N PRO A 61 1.52 -42.46 -25.02
CA PRO A 61 2.74 -43.21 -25.26
C PRO A 61 3.51 -43.51 -23.96
N MET A 62 4.09 -44.70 -23.83
CA MET A 62 4.89 -45.06 -22.65
C MET A 62 6.08 -44.11 -22.43
N ALA A 63 6.71 -43.65 -23.51
CA ALA A 63 7.84 -42.71 -23.45
C ALA A 63 7.45 -41.38 -22.81
N GLU A 64 6.18 -40.99 -22.84
CA GLU A 64 5.71 -39.74 -22.26
C GLU A 64 5.81 -39.72 -20.73
N PHE A 65 5.56 -40.87 -20.08
CA PHE A 65 5.73 -41.02 -18.64
C PHE A 65 7.20 -40.83 -18.23
N PHE A 66 8.13 -41.42 -18.99
CA PHE A 66 9.55 -41.27 -18.73
C PHE A 66 10.08 -39.87 -19.09
N ASN A 67 9.59 -39.26 -20.17
CA ASN A 67 9.89 -37.86 -20.48
C ASN A 67 9.46 -36.93 -19.35
N THR A 68 8.32 -37.22 -18.75
CA THR A 68 7.76 -36.43 -17.67
C THR A 68 8.51 -36.66 -16.35
N VAL A 69 8.87 -37.90 -15.99
CA VAL A 69 9.63 -38.19 -14.76
C VAL A 69 11.07 -37.69 -14.80
N LEU A 70 11.69 -37.67 -15.99
CA LEU A 70 13.04 -37.14 -16.24
C LEU A 70 13.03 -35.62 -16.50
N CYS A 71 11.84 -35.00 -16.55
CA CYS A 71 11.66 -33.59 -16.85
C CYS A 71 12.27 -33.16 -18.20
N ASN A 72 12.17 -34.00 -19.24
CA ASN A 72 12.73 -33.75 -20.57
C ASN A 72 12.02 -32.59 -21.31
N ALA A 73 12.73 -31.95 -22.24
CA ALA A 73 12.19 -30.87 -23.09
C ALA A 73 11.01 -31.31 -23.95
N SER A 74 11.02 -32.58 -24.39
CA SER A 74 9.97 -33.20 -25.21
C SER A 74 8.75 -33.65 -24.41
N GLY A 75 8.83 -33.66 -23.08
CA GLY A 75 7.69 -34.00 -22.24
C GLY A 75 6.59 -32.95 -22.30
N ASN A 76 5.36 -33.35 -21.96
CA ASN A 76 4.14 -32.55 -22.09
C ASN A 76 4.19 -31.18 -21.40
N SER A 77 5.02 -31.04 -20.36
CA SER A 77 5.20 -29.82 -19.59
C SER A 77 6.59 -29.20 -19.77
N ALA A 78 7.47 -29.83 -20.56
CA ALA A 78 8.89 -29.50 -20.64
C ALA A 78 9.55 -29.32 -19.25
N GLY A 79 9.24 -30.24 -18.32
CA GLY A 79 9.77 -30.25 -16.96
C GLY A 79 9.18 -29.20 -16.00
N ARG A 80 8.07 -28.54 -16.35
CA ARG A 80 7.45 -27.48 -15.52
C ARG A 80 6.42 -28.02 -14.52
N GLN A 81 5.96 -29.24 -14.69
CA GLN A 81 4.90 -29.85 -13.89
C GLN A 81 5.40 -31.08 -13.15
N LEU A 82 4.78 -31.40 -12.01
CA LEU A 82 5.02 -32.65 -11.29
C LEU A 82 4.73 -33.86 -12.17
N SER A 83 5.59 -34.88 -12.08
CA SER A 83 5.57 -36.00 -13.01
C SER A 83 4.26 -36.80 -13.09
N PRO A 84 3.48 -36.96 -11.99
CA PRO A 84 2.20 -37.68 -12.06
C PRO A 84 1.05 -36.87 -12.65
N LEU A 85 1.23 -35.55 -12.86
CA LEU A 85 0.18 -34.62 -13.30
C LEU A 85 0.18 -34.42 -14.83
N LEU A 86 0.36 -35.54 -15.53
CA LEU A 86 0.47 -35.61 -16.99
C LEU A 86 -0.84 -35.18 -17.67
N SER A 87 -0.71 -34.50 -18.81
CA SER A 87 -1.81 -34.03 -19.65
C SER A 87 -1.47 -34.16 -21.13
N VAL A 88 -2.45 -34.51 -21.95
CA VAL A 88 -2.28 -34.79 -23.39
C VAL A 88 -3.48 -34.23 -24.15
N PRO A 89 -3.39 -33.01 -24.71
CA PRO A 89 -4.48 -32.37 -25.43
C PRO A 89 -5.02 -33.20 -26.60
N ALA A 90 -4.15 -33.90 -27.34
CA ALA A 90 -4.53 -34.75 -28.47
C ALA A 90 -5.49 -35.90 -28.09
N LEU A 91 -5.56 -36.27 -26.81
CA LEU A 91 -6.42 -37.34 -26.28
C LEU A 91 -7.53 -36.80 -25.36
N ASN A 92 -7.69 -35.47 -25.27
CA ASN A 92 -8.54 -34.78 -24.31
C ASN A 92 -8.24 -35.18 -22.84
N VAL A 93 -6.96 -35.40 -22.52
CA VAL A 93 -6.49 -35.58 -21.15
C VAL A 93 -6.07 -34.22 -20.60
N LEU A 94 -6.84 -33.72 -19.64
CA LEU A 94 -6.70 -32.37 -19.11
C LEU A 94 -5.63 -32.34 -18.02
N SER A 95 -5.03 -31.16 -17.83
CA SER A 95 -4.06 -30.94 -16.76
C SER A 95 -4.75 -30.84 -15.40
N ILE A 96 -4.17 -31.53 -14.42
CA ILE A 96 -4.51 -31.42 -13.00
C ILE A 96 -3.40 -30.70 -12.22
N VAL A 97 -3.65 -30.37 -10.95
CA VAL A 97 -2.73 -29.68 -10.04
C VAL A 97 -2.55 -30.42 -8.72
N GLY A 98 -1.55 -30.01 -7.95
CA GLY A 98 -1.29 -30.55 -6.60
C GLY A 98 -2.42 -30.33 -5.59
N PRO A 99 -3.07 -29.15 -5.55
CA PRO A 99 -4.34 -28.97 -4.85
C PRO A 99 -5.41 -29.92 -5.41
N VAL A 100 -5.66 -31.00 -4.67
CA VAL A 100 -6.52 -32.08 -5.14
C VAL A 100 -7.96 -31.62 -5.31
N ALA A 101 -8.70 -32.27 -6.21
CA ALA A 101 -10.10 -32.00 -6.52
C ALA A 101 -10.45 -30.62 -7.11
N ASN A 102 -9.50 -29.67 -7.22
CA ASN A 102 -9.70 -28.38 -7.91
C ASN A 102 -10.27 -28.56 -9.34
N ASN A 103 -9.81 -29.60 -10.04
CA ASN A 103 -10.24 -29.91 -11.40
C ASN A 103 -11.71 -30.39 -11.49
N ALA A 104 -12.39 -30.68 -10.39
CA ALA A 104 -13.79 -31.14 -10.40
C ALA A 104 -14.74 -30.07 -10.96
N LEU A 105 -14.56 -28.81 -10.58
CA LEU A 105 -15.35 -27.70 -11.13
C LEU A 105 -15.07 -27.47 -12.62
N GLN A 106 -13.83 -27.67 -13.06
CA GLN A 106 -13.48 -27.63 -14.49
C GLN A 106 -14.15 -28.76 -15.26
N ALA A 107 -14.17 -29.99 -14.71
CA ALA A 107 -14.84 -31.12 -15.34
C ALA A 107 -16.33 -30.82 -15.57
N VAL A 108 -16.98 -30.20 -14.60
CA VAL A 108 -18.36 -29.72 -14.70
C VAL A 108 -18.51 -28.64 -15.77
N GLY A 109 -17.59 -27.68 -15.84
CA GLY A 109 -17.54 -26.66 -16.89
C GLY A 109 -17.40 -27.25 -18.30
N VAL A 110 -16.49 -28.21 -18.49
CA VAL A 110 -16.35 -28.96 -19.75
C VAL A 110 -17.67 -29.63 -20.09
N ALA A 111 -18.31 -30.28 -19.12
CA ALA A 111 -19.58 -30.97 -19.33
C ALA A 111 -20.72 -30.02 -19.71
N GLN A 112 -20.75 -28.80 -19.16
CA GLN A 112 -21.68 -27.74 -19.59
C GLN A 112 -21.48 -27.38 -21.06
N GLN A 113 -20.22 -27.27 -21.51
CA GLN A 113 -19.89 -26.86 -22.88
C GLN A 113 -20.23 -27.95 -23.91
N ILE A 114 -20.02 -29.22 -23.56
CA ILE A 114 -20.18 -30.34 -24.50
C ILE A 114 -21.55 -31.03 -24.40
N ARG A 115 -22.41 -30.61 -23.46
CA ARG A 115 -23.70 -31.26 -23.13
C ARG A 115 -24.52 -31.62 -24.37
N ASP A 116 -24.67 -30.65 -25.27
CA ASP A 116 -25.53 -30.73 -26.46
C ASP A 116 -24.74 -31.11 -27.73
N SER A 117 -23.49 -31.56 -27.60
CA SER A 117 -22.68 -32.00 -28.74
C SER A 117 -23.22 -33.29 -29.34
N ALA A 118 -23.32 -33.35 -30.68
CA ALA A 118 -23.91 -34.48 -31.42
C ALA A 118 -23.24 -35.83 -31.14
N GLY A 119 -21.93 -35.84 -30.84
CA GLY A 119 -21.19 -37.07 -30.48
C GLY A 119 -21.47 -37.60 -29.06
N GLN A 120 -22.35 -36.93 -28.31
CA GLN A 120 -22.69 -37.22 -26.92
C GLN A 120 -21.46 -37.54 -26.04
N PRO A 121 -20.39 -36.72 -26.10
CA PRO A 121 -19.23 -36.94 -25.25
C PRO A 121 -19.60 -36.81 -23.77
N LEU A 122 -18.81 -37.44 -22.92
CA LEU A 122 -18.88 -37.31 -21.46
C LEU A 122 -17.58 -36.75 -20.89
N VAL A 123 -17.62 -36.38 -19.61
CA VAL A 123 -16.44 -35.98 -18.85
C VAL A 123 -16.18 -36.98 -17.73
N LEU A 124 -14.97 -37.50 -17.65
CA LEU A 124 -14.49 -38.22 -16.48
C LEU A 124 -13.86 -37.23 -15.50
N CYS A 125 -14.32 -37.26 -14.25
CA CYS A 125 -13.67 -36.63 -13.11
C CYS A 125 -13.21 -37.73 -12.15
N SER A 126 -11.98 -38.18 -12.29
CA SER A 126 -11.36 -39.19 -11.44
C SER A 126 -10.54 -38.52 -10.34
N LEU A 127 -10.68 -38.98 -9.09
CA LEU A 127 -9.92 -38.50 -7.93
C LEU A 127 -9.83 -39.54 -6.83
N GLY A 128 -8.87 -39.40 -5.92
CA GLY A 128 -8.77 -40.22 -4.72
C GLY A 128 -9.83 -39.86 -3.66
N ASP A 129 -10.18 -40.83 -2.83
CA ASP A 129 -11.02 -40.68 -1.63
C ASP A 129 -10.67 -39.46 -0.76
N GLY A 130 -9.39 -39.21 -0.52
CA GLY A 130 -8.94 -38.04 0.24
C GLY A 130 -9.43 -36.70 -0.32
N GLY A 131 -9.39 -36.55 -1.66
CA GLY A 131 -9.81 -35.33 -2.36
C GLY A 131 -11.31 -35.07 -2.33
N THR A 132 -12.13 -36.08 -2.01
CA THR A 132 -13.59 -35.91 -1.89
C THR A 132 -14.03 -35.07 -0.69
N GLN A 133 -13.08 -34.68 0.18
CA GLN A 133 -13.33 -33.82 1.34
C GLN A 133 -13.19 -32.33 1.03
N GLU A 134 -12.70 -31.97 -0.16
CA GLU A 134 -12.54 -30.58 -0.57
C GLU A 134 -13.89 -29.92 -0.91
N GLY A 135 -14.07 -28.66 -0.50
CA GLY A 135 -15.33 -27.93 -0.71
C GLY A 135 -15.76 -27.87 -2.18
N GLU A 136 -14.81 -27.65 -3.07
CA GLU A 136 -15.04 -27.54 -4.52
C GLU A 136 -15.52 -28.86 -5.16
N PHE A 137 -15.21 -30.02 -4.56
CA PHE A 137 -15.77 -31.30 -5.01
C PHE A 137 -17.27 -31.36 -4.73
N PHE A 138 -17.71 -30.94 -3.55
CA PHE A 138 -19.13 -30.92 -3.21
C PHE A 138 -19.91 -29.99 -4.12
N GLU A 139 -19.35 -28.81 -4.39
CA GLU A 139 -19.92 -27.85 -5.34
C GLU A 139 -20.02 -28.43 -6.75
N ALA A 140 -18.98 -29.12 -7.23
CA ALA A 140 -18.97 -29.75 -8.54
C ALA A 140 -20.07 -30.81 -8.69
N VAL A 141 -20.24 -31.70 -7.69
CA VAL A 141 -21.32 -32.70 -7.72
C VAL A 141 -22.69 -32.03 -7.69
N ALA A 142 -22.89 -31.05 -6.80
CA ALA A 142 -24.15 -30.31 -6.71
C ALA A 142 -24.50 -29.61 -8.04
N GLU A 143 -23.54 -28.96 -8.67
CA GLU A 143 -23.72 -28.27 -9.96
C GLU A 143 -23.98 -29.26 -11.10
N ALA A 144 -23.29 -30.41 -11.13
CA ALA A 144 -23.53 -31.47 -12.11
C ALA A 144 -24.96 -32.03 -12.03
N VAL A 145 -25.46 -32.27 -10.81
CA VAL A 145 -26.83 -32.71 -10.56
C VAL A 145 -27.82 -31.63 -11.00
N ARG A 146 -27.64 -30.41 -10.50
CA ARG A 146 -28.54 -29.28 -10.77
C ARG A 146 -28.71 -29.00 -12.25
N CYS A 147 -27.62 -29.11 -13.02
CA CYS A 147 -27.62 -28.85 -14.46
C CYS A 147 -27.85 -30.10 -15.34
N ALA A 148 -28.00 -31.29 -14.75
CA ALA A 148 -28.05 -32.58 -15.45
C ALA A 148 -26.93 -32.68 -16.50
N LEU A 149 -25.69 -32.81 -16.02
CA LEU A 149 -24.48 -32.79 -16.82
C LEU A 149 -23.84 -34.19 -16.95
N PRO A 150 -23.31 -34.56 -18.13
CA PRO A 150 -22.78 -35.90 -18.40
C PRO A 150 -21.37 -36.11 -17.80
N VAL A 151 -21.28 -36.11 -16.47
CA VAL A 151 -20.02 -36.29 -15.72
C VAL A 151 -20.02 -37.64 -15.00
N LEU A 152 -18.96 -38.44 -15.18
CA LEU A 152 -18.65 -39.58 -14.32
C LEU A 152 -17.69 -39.14 -13.22
N PHE A 153 -18.16 -39.07 -11.99
CA PHE A 153 -17.30 -38.94 -10.82
C PHE A 153 -16.82 -40.33 -10.40
N LEU A 154 -15.54 -40.61 -10.63
CA LEU A 154 -14.89 -41.86 -10.24
C LEU A 154 -14.00 -41.60 -9.02
N VAL A 155 -14.41 -42.09 -7.87
CA VAL A 155 -13.65 -42.00 -6.63
C VAL A 155 -12.84 -43.28 -6.46
N GLU A 156 -11.52 -43.16 -6.50
CA GLU A 156 -10.59 -44.25 -6.25
C GLU A 156 -10.29 -44.34 -4.74
N ASP A 157 -10.96 -45.26 -4.06
CA ASP A 157 -10.91 -45.42 -2.61
C ASP A 157 -9.87 -46.45 -2.20
N ASN A 158 -8.65 -45.98 -1.92
CA ASN A 158 -7.58 -46.80 -1.31
C ASN A 158 -7.52 -46.65 0.21
N GLN A 159 -8.52 -46.02 0.82
CA GLN A 159 -8.70 -45.83 2.25
C GLN A 159 -7.62 -44.94 2.93
N LEU A 160 -6.76 -44.25 2.15
CA LEU A 160 -5.61 -43.50 2.67
C LEU A 160 -5.38 -42.16 1.94
N ALA A 161 -5.60 -41.07 2.68
CA ALA A 161 -5.14 -39.73 2.32
C ALA A 161 -3.73 -39.49 2.88
N ILE A 162 -2.71 -39.75 2.06
CA ILE A 162 -1.29 -39.84 2.48
C ILE A 162 -1.13 -40.93 3.56
N SER A 163 -1.12 -40.54 4.84
CA SER A 163 -1.05 -41.44 6.00
C SER A 163 -2.36 -41.52 6.79
N THR A 164 -3.34 -40.66 6.47
CA THR A 164 -4.60 -40.57 7.19
C THR A 164 -5.60 -41.57 6.63
N ARG A 165 -6.10 -42.48 7.48
CA ARG A 165 -7.21 -43.37 7.10
C ARG A 165 -8.47 -42.56 6.78
N THR A 166 -9.16 -42.86 5.68
CA THR A 166 -10.34 -42.08 5.25
C THR A 166 -11.67 -42.69 5.67
N ALA A 167 -11.67 -43.94 6.14
CA ALA A 167 -12.85 -44.61 6.68
C ALA A 167 -13.52 -43.75 7.78
N GLY A 168 -14.83 -43.53 7.64
CA GLY A 168 -15.61 -42.68 8.55
C GLY A 168 -15.41 -41.16 8.36
N ARG A 169 -14.66 -40.72 7.34
CA ARG A 169 -14.31 -39.31 7.11
C ARG A 169 -14.69 -38.78 5.72
N THR A 170 -15.22 -39.62 4.84
CA THR A 170 -15.68 -39.19 3.51
C THR A 170 -17.21 -39.13 3.46
N PHE A 171 -17.78 -38.44 2.46
CA PHE A 171 -19.24 -38.37 2.31
C PHE A 171 -19.89 -39.74 2.04
N PHE A 172 -19.11 -40.72 1.57
CA PHE A 172 -19.57 -42.06 1.23
C PHE A 172 -19.22 -43.12 2.30
N SER A 173 -18.30 -42.82 3.21
CA SER A 173 -17.92 -43.67 4.35
C SER A 173 -18.04 -42.85 5.63
N LEU A 174 -19.22 -42.89 6.25
CA LEU A 174 -19.56 -42.13 7.45
C LEU A 174 -19.23 -42.95 8.71
N PRO A 175 -19.11 -42.31 9.90
CA PRO A 175 -18.82 -43.02 11.15
C PRO A 175 -19.82 -44.12 11.52
N ASP A 176 -21.08 -43.98 11.10
CA ASP A 176 -22.19 -44.89 11.38
C ASP A 176 -22.53 -45.84 10.22
N GLY A 177 -21.83 -45.75 9.09
CA GLY A 177 -21.98 -46.66 7.96
C GLY A 177 -21.74 -46.02 6.60
N ALA A 178 -21.91 -46.81 5.55
CA ALA A 178 -21.76 -46.33 4.18
C ALA A 178 -23.02 -45.56 3.74
N ALA A 179 -22.83 -44.39 3.12
CA ALA A 179 -23.93 -43.67 2.49
C ALA A 179 -24.33 -44.36 1.17
N ALA A 180 -25.64 -44.35 0.88
CA ALA A 180 -26.23 -44.91 -0.33
C ALA A 180 -26.35 -43.88 -1.48
N SER A 181 -26.40 -42.59 -1.16
CA SER A 181 -26.54 -41.50 -2.13
C SER A 181 -25.89 -40.21 -1.66
N PHE A 182 -25.55 -39.32 -2.58
CA PHE A 182 -25.03 -37.98 -2.30
C PHE A 182 -25.66 -36.96 -3.26
N TYR A 183 -26.24 -35.87 -2.74
CA TYR A 183 -27.09 -34.92 -3.50
C TYR A 183 -28.15 -35.59 -4.39
N GLY A 184 -28.72 -36.72 -3.93
CA GLY A 184 -29.70 -37.49 -4.69
C GLY A 184 -29.12 -38.40 -5.78
N LEU A 185 -27.80 -38.38 -6.02
CA LEU A 185 -27.14 -39.37 -6.88
C LEU A 185 -26.87 -40.66 -6.11
N PRO A 186 -27.27 -41.83 -6.63
CA PRO A 186 -26.85 -43.12 -6.08
C PRO A 186 -25.32 -43.24 -6.07
N ILE A 187 -24.76 -43.72 -4.96
CA ILE A 187 -23.34 -44.05 -4.87
C ILE A 187 -23.17 -45.50 -5.32
N LEU A 188 -22.69 -45.69 -6.54
CA LEU A 188 -22.36 -47.02 -7.06
C LEU A 188 -20.99 -47.45 -6.56
N ARG A 189 -20.81 -48.75 -6.33
CA ARG A 189 -19.58 -49.29 -5.73
C ARG A 189 -19.09 -50.50 -6.53
N VAL A 190 -17.77 -50.58 -6.70
CA VAL A 190 -17.13 -51.73 -7.35
C VAL A 190 -15.82 -52.05 -6.66
N ASP A 191 -15.50 -53.35 -6.59
CA ASP A 191 -14.20 -53.83 -6.14
C ASP A 191 -13.19 -53.66 -7.27
N GLY A 192 -12.28 -52.71 -7.11
CA GLY A 192 -11.18 -52.38 -8.01
C GLY A 192 -10.15 -53.50 -8.16
N ARG A 193 -10.19 -54.53 -7.31
CA ARG A 193 -9.35 -55.74 -7.45
C ARG A 193 -9.89 -56.68 -8.54
N ASP A 194 -11.18 -56.60 -8.86
CA ASP A 194 -11.82 -57.34 -9.95
C ASP A 194 -11.96 -56.45 -11.20
N ALA A 195 -10.95 -56.53 -12.07
CA ALA A 195 -10.92 -55.78 -13.33
C ALA A 195 -12.13 -56.07 -14.25
N ARG A 196 -12.74 -57.26 -14.15
CA ARG A 196 -13.90 -57.64 -14.98
C ARG A 196 -15.19 -57.06 -14.42
N ALA A 197 -15.35 -57.02 -13.10
CA ALA A 197 -16.44 -56.30 -12.46
C ALA A 197 -16.38 -54.81 -12.79
N CYS A 198 -15.17 -54.21 -12.72
CA CYS A 198 -14.94 -52.84 -13.15
C CYS A 198 -15.35 -52.63 -14.61
N ALA A 199 -14.91 -53.49 -15.53
CA ALA A 199 -15.27 -53.39 -16.94
C ALA A 199 -16.79 -53.45 -17.18
N ARG A 200 -17.51 -54.33 -16.49
CA ARG A 200 -18.98 -54.42 -16.60
C ARG A 200 -19.65 -53.13 -16.12
N LEU A 201 -19.34 -52.68 -14.89
CA LEU A 201 -19.97 -51.49 -14.32
C LEU A 201 -19.62 -50.22 -15.11
N PHE A 202 -18.38 -50.07 -15.56
CA PHE A 202 -17.97 -48.92 -16.38
C PHE A 202 -18.73 -48.88 -17.72
N GLY A 203 -18.96 -50.02 -18.36
CA GLY A 203 -19.78 -50.09 -19.56
C GLY A 203 -21.22 -49.64 -19.31
N GLU A 204 -21.83 -50.08 -18.22
CA GLU A 204 -23.18 -49.69 -17.80
C GLU A 204 -23.26 -48.19 -17.50
N LEU A 205 -22.30 -47.66 -16.73
CA LEU A 205 -22.20 -46.24 -16.35
C LEU A 205 -22.05 -45.35 -17.57
N VAL A 206 -21.10 -45.65 -18.46
CA VAL A 206 -20.85 -44.84 -19.66
C VAL A 206 -22.05 -44.86 -20.59
N ALA A 207 -22.67 -46.03 -20.80
CA ALA A 207 -23.90 -46.13 -21.59
C ALA A 207 -25.06 -45.33 -20.97
N GLY A 208 -25.23 -45.43 -19.65
CA GLY A 208 -26.24 -44.69 -18.89
C GLY A 208 -26.05 -43.18 -18.98
N ILE A 209 -24.84 -42.67 -18.79
CA ILE A 209 -24.51 -41.23 -18.90
C ILE A 209 -24.77 -40.73 -20.32
N ARG A 210 -24.38 -41.48 -21.36
CA ARG A 210 -24.64 -41.08 -22.75
C ARG A 210 -26.13 -41.05 -23.07
N HIS A 211 -26.89 -42.01 -22.56
CA HIS A 211 -28.33 -42.09 -22.77
C HIS A 211 -29.10 -41.00 -22.01
N ALA A 212 -28.87 -40.87 -20.70
CA ALA A 212 -29.59 -39.95 -19.82
C ALA A 212 -29.04 -38.51 -19.86
N ARG A 213 -27.81 -38.32 -20.36
CA ARG A 213 -27.06 -37.05 -20.34
C ARG A 213 -26.94 -36.43 -18.94
N GLY A 214 -26.98 -37.26 -17.89
CA GLY A 214 -26.85 -36.86 -16.50
C GLY A 214 -25.60 -37.43 -15.83
N PRO A 215 -25.28 -37.00 -14.59
CA PRO A 215 -24.07 -37.40 -13.91
C PRO A 215 -24.21 -38.78 -13.27
N ALA A 216 -23.08 -39.44 -13.00
CA ALA A 216 -23.01 -40.64 -12.19
C ALA A 216 -21.84 -40.58 -11.21
N LEU A 217 -21.97 -41.32 -10.11
CA LEU A 217 -20.97 -41.36 -9.04
C LEU A 217 -20.64 -42.81 -8.71
N CYS A 218 -19.35 -43.16 -8.82
CA CYS A 218 -18.85 -44.50 -8.56
C CYS A 218 -17.66 -44.45 -7.60
N VAL A 219 -17.72 -45.23 -6.52
CA VAL A 219 -16.59 -45.48 -5.62
C VAL A 219 -15.98 -46.83 -5.99
N MET A 220 -14.77 -46.79 -6.55
CA MET A 220 -13.97 -47.97 -6.87
C MET A 220 -13.01 -48.24 -5.70
N ALA A 221 -13.27 -49.30 -4.94
CA ALA A 221 -12.41 -49.70 -3.84
C ALA A 221 -11.13 -50.35 -4.38
N VAL A 222 -9.98 -49.70 -4.19
CA VAL A 222 -8.67 -50.17 -4.68
C VAL A 222 -7.72 -50.38 -3.50
N GLU A 223 -6.55 -50.96 -3.77
CA GLU A 223 -5.49 -51.10 -2.76
C GLU A 223 -4.32 -50.17 -3.10
N ARG A 224 -3.62 -49.65 -2.09
CA ARG A 224 -2.37 -48.92 -2.31
C ARG A 224 -1.19 -49.85 -2.01
N LEU A 225 -0.51 -50.33 -3.06
CA LEU A 225 0.51 -51.38 -2.94
C LEU A 225 1.92 -50.87 -2.62
N ALA A 226 2.10 -49.55 -2.63
CA ALA A 226 3.35 -48.86 -2.36
C ALA A 226 3.11 -47.58 -1.54
N ASP A 227 4.19 -46.90 -1.17
CA ASP A 227 4.18 -45.61 -0.49
C ASP A 227 3.31 -44.57 -1.22
N HIS A 228 2.88 -43.52 -0.51
CA HIS A 228 2.13 -42.44 -1.14
C HIS A 228 2.92 -41.80 -2.30
N SER A 229 4.22 -41.57 -2.08
CA SER A 229 5.22 -41.14 -3.06
C SER A 229 6.60 -41.63 -2.63
N ASN A 230 7.63 -41.44 -3.45
CA ASN A 230 9.02 -41.73 -3.07
C ASN A 230 9.54 -40.89 -1.87
N ALA A 231 8.81 -39.84 -1.46
CA ALA A 231 9.12 -39.01 -0.29
C ALA A 231 8.33 -39.41 0.98
N ASP A 232 7.56 -40.51 0.91
CA ASP A 232 6.77 -41.07 2.02
C ASP A 232 7.35 -42.42 2.46
N ASP A 233 6.99 -42.85 3.67
CA ASP A 233 7.33 -44.19 4.19
C ASP A 233 6.11 -44.83 4.86
N GLU A 234 5.47 -45.75 4.16
CA GLU A 234 4.26 -46.42 4.64
C GLU A 234 4.47 -47.25 5.90
N ARG A 235 5.71 -47.63 6.22
CA ARG A 235 6.05 -48.40 7.43
C ARG A 235 5.82 -47.60 8.71
N VAL A 236 5.70 -46.28 8.61
CA VAL A 236 5.44 -45.39 9.76
C VAL A 236 3.99 -45.51 10.24
N TYR A 237 3.04 -45.81 9.36
CA TYR A 237 1.60 -45.76 9.68
C TYR A 237 0.80 -47.01 9.26
N ARG A 238 1.40 -47.94 8.52
CA ARG A 238 0.85 -49.29 8.23
C ARG A 238 1.76 -50.32 8.85
N ASP A 239 1.19 -51.33 9.51
CA ASP A 239 1.98 -52.45 10.06
C ASP A 239 2.39 -53.45 8.96
N ALA A 240 3.28 -54.40 9.27
CA ALA A 240 3.78 -55.35 8.27
C ALA A 240 2.67 -56.28 7.75
N ARG A 241 1.75 -56.69 8.62
CA ARG A 241 0.67 -57.60 8.28
C ARG A 241 -0.30 -56.95 7.30
N GLU A 242 -0.66 -55.70 7.52
CA GLU A 242 -1.51 -54.91 6.63
C GLU A 242 -0.90 -54.79 5.23
N ARG A 243 0.40 -54.50 5.13
CA ARG A 243 1.10 -54.37 3.84
C ARG A 243 1.24 -55.69 3.10
N ASP A 244 1.55 -56.77 3.82
CA ASP A 244 1.67 -58.10 3.23
C ASP A 244 0.30 -58.61 2.74
N GLU A 245 -0.76 -58.34 3.49
CA GLU A 245 -2.13 -58.66 3.09
C GLU A 245 -2.55 -57.87 1.85
N ALA A 246 -2.32 -56.56 1.83
CA ALA A 246 -2.55 -55.70 0.67
C ALA A 246 -1.85 -56.23 -0.61
N ARG A 247 -0.58 -56.65 -0.52
CA ARG A 247 0.16 -57.20 -1.67
C ARG A 247 -0.38 -58.56 -2.13
N ARG A 248 -0.80 -59.40 -1.19
CA ARG A 248 -1.28 -60.76 -1.49
C ARG A 248 -2.66 -60.77 -2.12
N THR A 249 -3.58 -59.92 -1.63
CA THR A 249 -5.01 -59.98 -1.99
C THR A 249 -5.49 -58.76 -2.76
N GLY A 250 -4.69 -57.69 -2.83
CA GLY A 250 -5.06 -56.41 -3.40
C GLY A 250 -4.46 -56.09 -4.77
N ASP A 251 -3.62 -56.96 -5.35
CA ASP A 251 -2.99 -56.69 -6.65
C ASP A 251 -3.88 -57.09 -7.84
N PRO A 252 -4.54 -56.14 -8.54
CA PRO A 252 -5.47 -56.46 -9.62
C PRO A 252 -4.78 -57.10 -10.84
N VAL A 253 -3.48 -56.85 -11.05
CA VAL A 253 -2.72 -57.43 -12.16
C VAL A 253 -2.51 -58.92 -11.93
N ALA A 254 -2.05 -59.28 -10.73
CA ALA A 254 -1.83 -60.67 -10.34
C ALA A 254 -3.15 -61.45 -10.30
N LEU A 255 -4.21 -60.86 -9.74
CA LEU A 255 -5.53 -61.48 -9.67
C LEU A 255 -6.11 -61.74 -11.06
N LEU A 256 -6.03 -60.78 -11.98
CA LEU A 256 -6.52 -60.97 -13.35
C LEU A 256 -5.70 -62.04 -14.09
N ARG A 257 -4.37 -62.04 -13.94
CA ARG A 257 -3.50 -63.06 -14.54
C ARG A 257 -3.89 -64.47 -14.07
N ASN A 258 -4.04 -64.65 -12.76
CA ASN A 258 -4.44 -65.94 -12.18
C ASN A 258 -5.85 -66.36 -12.63
N ALA A 259 -6.79 -65.43 -12.71
CA ALA A 259 -8.13 -65.70 -13.22
C ALA A 259 -8.10 -66.17 -14.69
N LEU A 260 -7.30 -65.53 -15.55
CA LEU A 260 -7.15 -65.93 -16.96
C LEU A 260 -6.57 -67.35 -17.10
N ILE A 261 -5.56 -67.70 -16.29
CA ILE A 261 -4.98 -69.05 -16.28
C ILE A 261 -6.03 -70.09 -15.85
N ASN A 262 -6.77 -69.81 -14.78
CA ASN A 262 -7.81 -70.71 -14.28
C ASN A 262 -8.94 -70.93 -15.31
N GLU A 263 -9.15 -69.98 -16.22
CA GLU A 263 -10.14 -70.06 -17.30
C GLU A 263 -9.58 -70.67 -18.59
N GLY A 264 -8.33 -71.13 -18.58
CA GLY A 264 -7.72 -71.88 -19.67
C GLY A 264 -6.90 -71.04 -20.66
N VAL A 265 -6.60 -69.77 -20.36
CA VAL A 265 -5.58 -69.02 -21.11
C VAL A 265 -4.21 -69.63 -20.81
N ALA A 266 -3.45 -69.99 -21.86
CA ALA A 266 -2.15 -70.61 -21.67
C ALA A 266 -1.18 -69.64 -21.00
N GLU A 267 -0.47 -70.12 -19.98
CA GLU A 267 0.51 -69.30 -19.28
C GLU A 267 1.62 -68.78 -20.22
N ALA A 268 2.00 -69.57 -21.22
CA ALA A 268 2.97 -69.16 -22.24
C ALA A 268 2.52 -67.92 -23.04
N ASP A 269 1.22 -67.77 -23.32
CA ASP A 269 0.69 -66.62 -24.05
C ASP A 269 0.76 -65.35 -23.19
N LEU A 270 0.45 -65.47 -21.89
CA LEU A 270 0.56 -64.37 -20.93
C LEU A 270 2.02 -63.95 -20.74
N GLN A 271 2.94 -64.92 -20.62
CA GLN A 271 4.38 -64.65 -20.52
C GLN A 271 4.93 -63.97 -21.79
N ALA A 272 4.48 -64.39 -22.97
CA ALA A 272 4.88 -63.76 -24.23
C ALA A 272 4.38 -62.31 -24.32
N LEU A 273 3.14 -62.04 -23.87
CA LEU A 273 2.58 -60.69 -23.78
C LEU A 273 3.37 -59.82 -22.79
N GLU A 274 3.64 -60.35 -21.60
CA GLU A 274 4.43 -59.69 -20.55
C GLU A 274 5.84 -59.34 -21.08
N ALA A 275 6.54 -60.29 -21.72
CA ALA A 275 7.86 -60.06 -22.32
C ALA A 275 7.85 -59.02 -23.46
N GLY A 276 6.78 -58.97 -24.26
CA GLY A 276 6.58 -57.93 -25.26
C GLY A 276 6.49 -56.54 -24.62
N VAL A 277 5.68 -56.42 -23.56
CA VAL A 277 5.54 -55.19 -22.78
C VAL A 277 6.87 -54.78 -22.14
N GLU A 278 7.64 -55.70 -21.58
CA GLU A 278 8.98 -55.40 -21.06
C GLU A 278 9.89 -54.76 -22.13
N THR A 279 9.84 -55.30 -23.35
CA THR A 279 10.61 -54.78 -24.49
C THR A 279 10.16 -53.37 -24.86
N ASP A 280 8.86 -53.13 -24.95
CA ASP A 280 8.28 -51.83 -25.32
C ASP A 280 8.57 -50.75 -24.26
N VAL A 281 8.44 -51.11 -22.97
CA VAL A 281 8.69 -50.19 -21.86
C VAL A 281 10.18 -49.85 -21.79
N GLN A 282 11.08 -50.83 -21.98
CA GLN A 282 12.52 -50.55 -22.00
C GLN A 282 12.90 -49.64 -23.18
N ALA A 283 12.34 -49.88 -24.37
CA ALA A 283 12.55 -49.01 -25.53
C ALA A 283 12.08 -47.57 -25.26
N ALA A 284 10.97 -47.40 -24.55
CA ALA A 284 10.45 -46.09 -24.14
C ALA A 284 11.36 -45.37 -23.13
N VAL A 285 11.97 -46.09 -22.18
CA VAL A 285 12.99 -45.53 -21.27
C VAL A 285 14.22 -45.07 -22.06
N ASP A 286 14.73 -45.92 -22.96
CA ASP A 286 15.92 -45.62 -23.77
C ASP A 286 15.67 -44.44 -24.73
N GLU A 287 14.43 -44.29 -25.22
CA GLU A 287 14.00 -43.10 -25.96
C GLU A 287 14.05 -41.84 -25.08
N ALA A 288 13.44 -41.88 -23.89
CA ALA A 288 13.38 -40.73 -23.00
C ALA A 288 14.77 -40.30 -22.50
N LEU A 289 15.67 -41.24 -22.19
CA LEU A 289 17.05 -40.95 -21.76
C LEU A 289 17.87 -40.23 -22.85
N ARG A 290 17.46 -40.28 -24.11
CA ARG A 290 18.11 -39.59 -25.23
C ARG A 290 17.54 -38.20 -25.51
N GLN A 291 16.47 -37.80 -24.84
CA GLN A 291 15.84 -36.51 -25.06
C GLN A 291 16.67 -35.37 -24.44
N PRO A 292 16.62 -34.17 -25.03
CA PRO A 292 17.34 -33.03 -24.48
C PRO A 292 16.67 -32.52 -23.19
N LEU A 293 17.49 -31.88 -22.35
CA LEU A 293 17.01 -31.15 -21.17
C LEU A 293 16.19 -29.90 -21.59
N PRO A 294 15.18 -29.50 -20.79
CA PRO A 294 14.36 -28.34 -21.07
C PRO A 294 15.14 -27.03 -20.91
N LEU A 295 14.68 -25.99 -21.60
CA LEU A 295 15.17 -24.63 -21.40
C LEU A 295 14.35 -23.92 -20.32
N ALA A 296 15.03 -23.13 -19.48
CA ALA A 296 14.36 -22.27 -18.52
C ALA A 296 13.52 -21.20 -19.25
N THR A 297 12.28 -21.01 -18.81
CA THR A 297 11.42 -19.90 -19.26
C THR A 297 11.31 -18.83 -18.18
N ARG A 298 11.24 -17.57 -18.59
CA ARG A 298 11.04 -16.40 -17.72
C ARG A 298 9.67 -15.75 -17.90
N GLU A 299 8.83 -16.32 -18.77
CA GLU A 299 7.49 -15.81 -19.07
C GLU A 299 6.44 -16.91 -18.81
N ALA A 300 5.40 -16.53 -18.06
CA ALA A 300 4.26 -17.40 -17.77
C ALA A 300 3.03 -17.10 -18.63
N LYS A 301 2.95 -15.91 -19.24
CA LYS A 301 1.80 -15.52 -20.06
C LYS A 301 1.89 -16.17 -21.44
N PRO A 302 0.79 -16.73 -21.96
CA PRO A 302 0.75 -17.15 -23.36
C PRO A 302 0.98 -15.95 -24.28
N PRO A 303 1.58 -16.09 -25.47
CA PRO A 303 1.55 -15.03 -26.48
C PRO A 303 0.08 -14.70 -26.85
N PRO A 304 -0.26 -13.42 -27.04
CA PRO A 304 -1.63 -13.04 -27.36
C PRO A 304 -2.00 -13.48 -28.78
N THR A 305 -3.23 -13.97 -29.00
CA THR A 305 -3.70 -14.40 -30.32
C THR A 305 -3.76 -13.24 -31.32
N ARG A 306 -4.30 -12.08 -30.91
CA ARG A 306 -4.27 -10.85 -31.69
C ARG A 306 -3.77 -9.68 -30.85
N THR A 307 -2.78 -8.96 -31.38
CA THR A 307 -2.27 -7.73 -30.77
C THR A 307 -2.91 -6.50 -31.40
N THR A 308 -3.31 -5.55 -30.55
CA THR A 308 -3.65 -4.20 -31.03
C THR A 308 -2.42 -3.33 -30.86
N THR A 309 -1.92 -2.73 -31.95
CA THR A 309 -0.80 -1.77 -31.91
C THR A 309 -1.27 -0.32 -31.99
N THR A 310 -2.39 -0.07 -32.67
CA THR A 310 -2.97 1.25 -32.85
C THR A 310 -4.14 1.45 -31.88
N GLU A 311 -4.04 2.47 -31.04
CA GLU A 311 -5.08 2.81 -30.06
C GLU A 311 -6.22 3.58 -30.75
N HIS A 312 -7.46 3.17 -30.50
CA HIS A 312 -8.68 3.90 -30.88
C HIS A 312 -9.59 4.00 -29.66
N ARG A 313 -9.86 5.21 -29.17
CA ARG A 313 -10.68 5.44 -27.96
C ARG A 313 -12.05 6.04 -28.26
N GLY A 314 -12.37 6.30 -29.53
CA GLY A 314 -13.51 7.14 -29.88
C GLY A 314 -13.32 8.58 -29.40
N THR A 315 -14.42 9.31 -29.24
CA THR A 315 -14.48 10.68 -28.69
C THR A 315 -15.24 10.69 -27.37
N SER A 316 -15.32 11.86 -26.71
CA SER A 316 -16.31 12.05 -25.65
C SER A 316 -17.73 11.90 -26.21
N GLY A 317 -18.65 11.45 -25.38
CA GLY A 317 -20.03 11.20 -25.78
C GLY A 317 -20.90 10.72 -24.62
N PRO A 318 -22.18 10.45 -24.89
CA PRO A 318 -23.17 10.19 -23.83
C PRO A 318 -23.07 8.77 -23.23
N VAL A 319 -22.31 7.85 -23.86
CA VAL A 319 -22.28 6.44 -23.45
C VAL A 319 -21.46 6.29 -22.17
N LEU A 320 -22.11 5.84 -21.10
CA LEU A 320 -21.48 5.64 -19.78
C LEU A 320 -20.63 4.37 -19.75
N MET A 321 -19.78 4.22 -18.74
CA MET A 321 -18.94 3.02 -18.61
C MET A 321 -19.78 1.75 -18.47
N THR A 322 -20.87 1.79 -17.70
CA THR A 322 -21.84 0.68 -17.58
C THR A 322 -22.37 0.25 -18.95
N GLU A 323 -22.73 1.22 -19.80
CA GLU A 323 -23.27 0.98 -21.13
C GLU A 323 -22.19 0.52 -22.11
N ALA A 324 -21.00 1.11 -22.05
CA ALA A 324 -19.88 0.74 -22.90
C ALA A 324 -19.45 -0.72 -22.69
N ILE A 325 -19.39 -1.20 -21.44
CA ILE A 325 -19.15 -2.61 -21.14
C ILE A 325 -20.29 -3.47 -21.71
N ARG A 326 -21.55 -3.08 -21.47
CA ARG A 326 -22.74 -3.79 -21.99
C ARG A 326 -22.73 -3.94 -23.50
N GLU A 327 -22.43 -2.85 -24.22
CA GLU A 327 -22.39 -2.83 -25.69
C GLU A 327 -21.26 -3.68 -26.25
N VAL A 328 -20.07 -3.68 -25.62
CA VAL A 328 -18.99 -4.59 -26.02
C VAL A 328 -19.39 -6.05 -25.80
N LEU A 329 -20.01 -6.37 -24.66
CA LEU A 329 -20.51 -7.72 -24.41
C LEU A 329 -21.61 -8.11 -25.41
N ARG A 330 -22.52 -7.20 -25.75
CA ARG A 330 -23.55 -7.42 -26.78
C ARG A 330 -22.92 -7.72 -28.13
N ASP A 331 -21.95 -6.92 -28.57
CA ASP A 331 -21.25 -7.11 -29.83
C ASP A 331 -20.54 -8.47 -29.87
N ARG A 332 -19.83 -8.84 -28.80
CA ARG A 332 -19.12 -10.13 -28.71
C ARG A 332 -20.05 -11.32 -28.65
N LEU A 333 -21.16 -11.21 -27.93
CA LEU A 333 -22.22 -12.21 -27.98
C LEU A 333 -22.80 -12.32 -29.39
N ALA A 334 -23.09 -11.21 -30.07
CA ALA A 334 -23.67 -11.24 -31.43
C ALA A 334 -22.71 -11.82 -32.48
N THR A 335 -21.40 -11.60 -32.33
CA THR A 335 -20.39 -11.93 -33.35
C THR A 335 -19.62 -13.21 -33.09
N ASP A 336 -19.58 -13.72 -31.86
CA ASP A 336 -18.89 -14.96 -31.50
C ASP A 336 -19.79 -15.91 -30.71
N ALA A 337 -20.17 -17.02 -31.35
CA ALA A 337 -21.02 -18.05 -30.75
C ALA A 337 -20.39 -18.73 -29.52
N ARG A 338 -19.06 -18.63 -29.35
CA ARG A 338 -18.31 -19.26 -28.25
C ARG A 338 -18.35 -18.40 -26.98
N VAL A 339 -18.75 -17.13 -27.08
CA VAL A 339 -18.82 -16.21 -25.94
C VAL A 339 -20.08 -16.50 -25.12
N SER A 340 -19.90 -16.53 -23.80
CA SER A 340 -20.98 -16.69 -22.82
C SER A 340 -20.64 -15.98 -21.52
N LEU A 341 -21.64 -15.50 -20.80
CA LEU A 341 -21.47 -14.83 -19.50
C LEU A 341 -22.06 -15.72 -18.40
N TYR A 342 -21.33 -15.87 -17.30
CA TYR A 342 -21.75 -16.68 -16.16
C TYR A 342 -21.34 -16.02 -14.85
N GLY A 343 -22.30 -15.89 -13.93
CA GLY A 343 -22.12 -15.23 -12.64
C GLY A 343 -23.45 -14.91 -11.98
N GLN A 344 -23.41 -14.22 -10.84
CA GLN A 344 -24.61 -13.94 -10.05
C GLN A 344 -25.39 -12.73 -10.62
N ASP A 345 -26.72 -12.81 -10.59
CA ASP A 345 -27.65 -11.74 -10.98
C ASP A 345 -27.59 -11.25 -12.44
N LEU A 346 -26.92 -11.96 -13.36
CA LEU A 346 -26.72 -11.52 -14.75
C LEU A 346 -28.00 -11.51 -15.62
N GLU A 347 -28.99 -12.33 -15.27
CA GLU A 347 -30.19 -12.46 -16.08
C GLU A 347 -31.14 -11.26 -15.90
N ASP A 348 -31.97 -11.05 -16.92
CA ASP A 348 -33.04 -10.05 -16.95
C ASP A 348 -34.14 -10.38 -15.93
N PRO A 349 -34.83 -9.37 -15.39
CA PRO A 349 -34.79 -7.94 -15.77
C PRO A 349 -33.65 -7.13 -15.13
N LYS A 350 -32.86 -7.72 -14.23
CA LYS A 350 -31.87 -7.01 -13.42
C LYS A 350 -30.61 -6.67 -14.24
N GLY A 351 -29.92 -7.70 -14.74
CA GLY A 351 -28.74 -7.53 -15.58
C GLY A 351 -27.46 -7.16 -14.83
N ASP A 352 -27.09 -7.94 -13.82
CA ASP A 352 -26.10 -7.70 -12.76
C ASP A 352 -26.53 -6.63 -11.73
N VAL A 353 -25.81 -6.54 -10.60
CA VAL A 353 -26.05 -5.56 -9.52
C VAL A 353 -26.03 -4.10 -10.01
N PHE A 354 -25.32 -3.82 -11.09
CA PHE A 354 -25.19 -2.48 -11.68
C PHE A 354 -25.85 -2.32 -13.05
N GLY A 355 -26.48 -3.36 -13.61
CA GLY A 355 -27.14 -3.28 -14.91
C GLY A 355 -26.22 -3.47 -16.12
N VAL A 356 -24.93 -3.79 -15.95
CA VAL A 356 -23.93 -4.06 -17.01
C VAL A 356 -24.38 -5.13 -18.00
N THR A 357 -25.19 -6.10 -17.58
CA THR A 357 -25.69 -7.18 -18.46
C THR A 357 -27.18 -7.06 -18.80
N ARG A 358 -27.82 -5.95 -18.44
CA ARG A 358 -29.25 -5.69 -18.72
C ARG A 358 -29.56 -5.90 -20.19
N SER A 359 -30.70 -6.55 -20.46
CA SER A 359 -31.24 -7.03 -21.73
C SER A 359 -30.50 -8.18 -22.40
N LEU A 360 -29.29 -8.55 -21.96
CA LEU A 360 -28.45 -9.49 -22.70
C LEU A 360 -28.95 -10.93 -22.61
N SER A 361 -29.52 -11.36 -21.49
CA SER A 361 -30.06 -12.72 -21.37
C SER A 361 -31.32 -12.95 -22.21
N THR A 362 -32.15 -11.92 -22.36
CA THR A 362 -33.32 -11.97 -23.24
C THR A 362 -32.90 -11.96 -24.70
N GLN A 363 -31.87 -11.17 -25.06
CA GLN A 363 -31.34 -11.10 -26.42
C GLN A 363 -30.54 -12.35 -26.82
N PHE A 364 -29.87 -13.00 -25.86
CA PHE A 364 -29.03 -14.18 -26.08
C PHE A 364 -29.37 -15.32 -25.11
N PRO A 365 -30.56 -15.94 -25.25
CA PRO A 365 -31.00 -16.99 -24.34
C PRO A 365 -29.99 -18.14 -24.21
N GLY A 366 -29.74 -18.57 -22.97
CA GLY A 366 -28.83 -19.67 -22.67
C GLY A 366 -27.33 -19.34 -22.70
N ARG A 367 -26.94 -18.12 -23.14
CA ARG A 367 -25.52 -17.69 -23.15
C ARG A 367 -25.17 -16.66 -22.09
N VAL A 368 -26.15 -15.97 -21.52
CA VAL A 368 -26.00 -15.14 -20.32
C VAL A 368 -26.81 -15.81 -19.23
N ARG A 369 -26.14 -16.35 -18.19
CA ARG A 369 -26.78 -17.22 -17.22
C ARG A 369 -26.41 -16.89 -15.79
N ASN A 370 -27.39 -17.01 -14.90
CA ASN A 370 -27.14 -16.96 -13.47
C ASN A 370 -26.39 -18.21 -12.99
N SER A 371 -25.37 -18.00 -12.19
CA SER A 371 -24.66 -19.04 -11.43
C SER A 371 -25.36 -19.30 -10.08
N PRO A 372 -25.03 -20.41 -9.39
CA PRO A 372 -25.25 -20.48 -7.95
C PRO A 372 -24.41 -19.42 -7.22
N LEU A 373 -24.70 -19.22 -5.93
CA LEU A 373 -23.97 -18.31 -5.05
C LEU A 373 -22.65 -18.95 -4.58
N SER A 374 -21.74 -19.22 -5.52
CA SER A 374 -20.38 -19.69 -5.26
C SER A 374 -19.41 -19.14 -6.32
N GLU A 375 -18.40 -18.40 -5.87
CA GLU A 375 -17.40 -17.78 -6.73
C GLU A 375 -16.40 -18.81 -7.29
N ALA A 376 -16.04 -19.84 -6.52
CA ALA A 376 -15.20 -20.93 -7.01
C ALA A 376 -15.91 -21.68 -8.15
N THR A 377 -17.21 -21.98 -7.99
CA THR A 377 -18.03 -22.60 -9.05
C THR A 377 -18.08 -21.73 -10.31
N ILE A 378 -18.28 -20.41 -10.17
CA ILE A 378 -18.28 -19.49 -11.32
C ILE A 378 -16.97 -19.61 -12.10
N LEU A 379 -15.83 -19.47 -11.42
CA LEU A 379 -14.54 -19.44 -12.08
C LEU A 379 -14.13 -20.82 -12.61
N GLY A 380 -14.25 -21.87 -11.81
CA GLY A 380 -13.87 -23.24 -12.19
C GLY A 380 -14.67 -23.77 -13.38
N THR A 381 -15.99 -23.52 -13.42
CA THR A 381 -16.80 -23.91 -14.58
C THR A 381 -16.47 -23.07 -15.81
N CYS A 382 -16.17 -21.78 -15.68
CA CYS A 382 -15.70 -20.97 -16.80
C CYS A 382 -14.36 -21.49 -17.36
N ILE A 383 -13.40 -21.86 -16.50
CA ILE A 383 -12.15 -22.50 -16.93
C ILE A 383 -12.46 -23.78 -17.72
N GLY A 384 -13.33 -24.65 -17.19
CA GLY A 384 -13.74 -25.87 -17.87
C GLY A 384 -14.38 -25.64 -19.25
N ARG A 385 -15.30 -24.67 -19.35
CA ARG A 385 -15.93 -24.30 -20.63
C ARG A 385 -14.90 -23.77 -21.63
N ALA A 386 -13.90 -23.02 -21.16
CA ALA A 386 -12.83 -22.50 -21.99
C ALA A 386 -11.92 -23.64 -22.52
N LEU A 387 -11.62 -24.63 -21.69
CA LEU A 387 -10.87 -25.84 -22.08
C LEU A 387 -11.57 -26.67 -23.17
N ALA A 388 -12.90 -26.59 -23.24
CA ALA A 388 -13.73 -27.19 -24.29
C ALA A 388 -14.06 -26.23 -25.46
N GLY A 389 -13.29 -25.14 -25.61
CA GLY A 389 -13.34 -24.23 -26.77
C GLY A 389 -14.25 -23.00 -26.61
N GLY A 390 -14.88 -22.81 -25.44
CA GLY A 390 -15.65 -21.61 -25.11
C GLY A 390 -14.79 -20.37 -24.88
N ARG A 391 -15.43 -19.19 -24.81
CA ARG A 391 -14.82 -17.90 -24.43
C ARG A 391 -15.64 -17.27 -23.30
N PRO A 392 -15.68 -17.90 -22.12
CA PRO A 392 -16.57 -17.46 -21.08
C PRO A 392 -16.05 -16.19 -20.39
N VAL A 393 -17.00 -15.35 -20.00
CA VAL A 393 -16.77 -14.21 -19.12
C VAL A 393 -17.36 -14.57 -17.75
N ALA A 394 -16.47 -14.72 -16.76
CA ALA A 394 -16.82 -14.96 -15.38
C ALA A 394 -17.12 -13.62 -14.69
N PHE A 395 -18.34 -13.46 -14.17
CA PHE A 395 -18.72 -12.28 -13.39
C PHE A 395 -18.63 -12.59 -11.90
N ILE A 396 -17.70 -11.91 -11.22
CA ILE A 396 -17.62 -11.90 -9.76
C ILE A 396 -18.30 -10.61 -9.28
N GLN A 397 -19.31 -10.75 -8.42
CA GLN A 397 -20.22 -9.65 -8.11
C GLN A 397 -19.50 -8.42 -7.54
N PHE A 398 -18.55 -8.64 -6.62
CA PHE A 398 -17.65 -7.64 -6.07
C PHE A 398 -16.25 -8.23 -5.91
N ALA A 399 -15.20 -7.43 -6.12
CA ALA A 399 -13.81 -7.85 -5.95
C ALA A 399 -13.55 -8.44 -4.55
N ASP A 400 -14.26 -7.98 -3.53
CA ASP A 400 -14.24 -8.52 -2.16
C ASP A 400 -14.53 -10.03 -2.05
N PHE A 401 -15.16 -10.64 -3.06
CA PHE A 401 -15.45 -12.08 -3.11
C PHE A 401 -14.45 -12.90 -3.93
N LEU A 402 -13.48 -12.24 -4.59
CA LEU A 402 -12.36 -12.93 -5.25
C LEU A 402 -11.59 -13.91 -4.34
N PRO A 403 -11.42 -13.67 -3.02
CA PRO A 403 -10.78 -14.64 -2.14
C PRO A 403 -11.42 -16.04 -2.17
N VAL A 404 -12.73 -16.14 -2.40
CA VAL A 404 -13.44 -17.43 -2.50
C VAL A 404 -13.10 -18.14 -3.83
N ALA A 405 -12.88 -17.39 -4.91
CA ALA A 405 -12.43 -17.92 -6.20
C ALA A 405 -10.89 -18.01 -6.35
N PHE A 406 -10.13 -17.57 -5.34
CA PHE A 406 -8.69 -17.36 -5.51
C PHE A 406 -7.93 -18.64 -5.84
N ASN A 407 -8.38 -19.78 -5.31
CA ASN A 407 -7.81 -21.09 -5.63
C ASN A 407 -7.89 -21.39 -7.15
N GLN A 408 -9.08 -21.26 -7.75
CA GLN A 408 -9.28 -21.42 -9.20
C GLN A 408 -8.54 -20.36 -10.03
N LEU A 409 -8.37 -19.15 -9.49
CA LEU A 409 -7.63 -18.10 -10.18
C LEU A 409 -6.11 -18.38 -10.20
N ALA A 410 -5.53 -18.60 -9.02
CA ALA A 410 -4.09 -18.66 -8.81
C ALA A 410 -3.49 -20.02 -9.17
N THR A 411 -4.17 -21.12 -8.82
CA THR A 411 -3.63 -22.46 -9.04
C THR A 411 -4.01 -23.01 -10.41
N GLU A 412 -5.16 -22.61 -10.95
CA GLU A 412 -5.67 -23.11 -12.23
C GLU A 412 -5.47 -22.12 -13.36
N LEU A 413 -6.28 -21.05 -13.43
CA LEU A 413 -6.30 -20.14 -14.57
C LEU A 413 -4.93 -19.50 -14.86
N ALA A 414 -4.23 -19.05 -13.82
CA ALA A 414 -2.95 -18.35 -13.96
C ALA A 414 -1.75 -19.25 -14.33
N THR A 415 -1.85 -20.57 -14.15
CA THR A 415 -0.69 -21.47 -14.37
C THR A 415 -0.87 -22.39 -15.56
N LEU A 416 -2.10 -22.58 -16.05
CA LEU A 416 -2.47 -23.61 -17.01
C LEU A 416 -1.60 -23.61 -18.28
N ASP A 417 -1.48 -22.47 -18.98
CA ASP A 417 -0.67 -22.41 -20.21
C ASP A 417 0.81 -22.68 -19.92
N TRP A 418 1.35 -22.06 -18.88
CA TRP A 418 2.74 -22.22 -18.49
C TRP A 418 3.09 -23.67 -18.11
N ARG A 419 2.30 -24.28 -17.21
CA ARG A 419 2.55 -25.63 -16.66
C ARG A 419 2.32 -26.74 -17.68
N THR A 420 1.54 -26.47 -18.73
CA THR A 420 1.30 -27.41 -19.83
C THR A 420 2.15 -27.10 -21.06
N ASN A 421 3.11 -26.18 -20.94
CA ASN A 421 3.95 -25.73 -22.05
C ASN A 421 3.14 -25.34 -23.32
N GLY A 422 2.02 -24.64 -23.11
CA GLY A 422 1.10 -24.22 -24.17
C GLY A 422 0.13 -25.30 -24.66
N GLY A 423 0.12 -26.50 -24.06
CA GLY A 423 -0.77 -27.58 -24.43
C GLY A 423 -2.25 -27.27 -24.13
N TRP A 424 -2.52 -26.56 -23.04
CA TRP A 424 -3.88 -26.15 -22.66
C TRP A 424 -3.94 -24.64 -22.40
N ARG A 425 -5.00 -24.00 -22.89
CA ARG A 425 -5.29 -22.57 -22.67
C ARG A 425 -6.72 -22.39 -22.21
N ALA A 426 -6.94 -21.41 -21.34
CA ALA A 426 -8.26 -21.03 -20.86
C ALA A 426 -8.47 -19.50 -21.04
N PRO A 427 -8.95 -19.04 -22.20
CA PRO A 427 -9.21 -17.62 -22.47
C PRO A 427 -10.44 -17.10 -21.70
N VAL A 428 -10.38 -17.14 -20.37
CA VAL A 428 -11.41 -16.64 -19.46
C VAL A 428 -11.18 -15.17 -19.18
N ILE A 429 -12.23 -14.35 -19.34
CA ILE A 429 -12.24 -12.96 -18.87
C ILE A 429 -13.00 -12.92 -17.54
N VAL A 430 -12.39 -12.42 -16.49
CA VAL A 430 -13.03 -12.18 -15.20
C VAL A 430 -13.39 -10.69 -15.11
N LEU A 431 -14.67 -10.39 -14.89
CA LEU A 431 -15.16 -9.05 -14.62
C LEU A 431 -15.58 -8.95 -13.15
N ALA A 432 -15.09 -7.94 -12.44
CA ALA A 432 -15.47 -7.70 -11.05
C ALA A 432 -15.64 -6.21 -10.74
N ALA A 433 -16.73 -5.87 -10.06
CA ALA A 433 -16.95 -4.52 -9.56
C ALA A 433 -16.03 -4.24 -8.36
N CYS A 434 -15.32 -3.12 -8.36
CA CYS A 434 -14.31 -2.83 -7.34
C CYS A 434 -14.37 -1.39 -6.81
N GLY A 435 -13.53 -1.12 -5.81
CA GLY A 435 -13.26 0.23 -5.32
C GLY A 435 -14.20 0.69 -4.22
N ALA A 436 -13.71 1.63 -3.43
CA ALA A 436 -14.28 1.98 -2.15
C ALA A 436 -15.12 3.27 -2.18
N TYR A 437 -14.93 4.18 -3.14
CA TYR A 437 -15.45 5.57 -3.12
C TYR A 437 -16.99 5.77 -3.17
N ARG A 438 -17.82 4.78 -2.84
CA ARG A 438 -19.26 4.98 -2.55
C ARG A 438 -19.51 4.99 -1.03
N PRO A 439 -20.49 5.78 -0.53
CA PRO A 439 -20.86 5.77 0.88
C PRO A 439 -21.44 4.44 1.36
N GLY A 440 -21.15 4.07 2.61
CA GLY A 440 -21.82 2.97 3.32
C GLY A 440 -21.40 1.56 2.94
N LEU A 441 -20.38 1.38 2.11
CA LEU A 441 -19.97 0.07 1.56
C LEU A 441 -19.34 -0.87 2.59
N GLY A 442 -18.54 -0.31 3.51
CA GLY A 442 -17.82 -1.09 4.51
C GLY A 442 -16.73 -2.00 3.92
N PRO A 443 -16.22 -2.96 4.72
CA PRO A 443 -15.01 -3.70 4.39
C PRO A 443 -15.20 -4.83 3.35
N PHE A 444 -16.45 -5.17 3.00
CA PHE A 444 -16.77 -6.28 2.08
C PHE A 444 -17.35 -5.82 0.75
N HIS A 445 -17.28 -4.52 0.47
CA HIS A 445 -17.64 -3.94 -0.82
C HIS A 445 -16.68 -2.80 -1.15
N ALA A 446 -15.39 -2.91 -0.86
CA ALA A 446 -14.49 -1.77 -1.02
C ALA A 446 -13.12 -2.15 -1.61
N HIS A 447 -12.77 -3.42 -1.60
CA HIS A 447 -11.47 -3.85 -2.08
C HIS A 447 -11.35 -3.81 -3.60
N THR A 448 -10.10 -3.81 -4.04
CA THR A 448 -9.71 -3.85 -5.44
C THR A 448 -8.81 -5.04 -5.72
N PHE A 449 -7.94 -5.45 -4.78
CA PHE A 449 -7.03 -6.59 -4.88
C PHE A 449 -6.11 -6.58 -6.11
N GLU A 450 -5.94 -5.42 -6.76
CA GLU A 450 -5.18 -5.34 -8.01
C GLU A 450 -3.73 -5.76 -7.83
N ALA A 451 -3.14 -5.48 -6.66
CA ALA A 451 -1.77 -5.89 -6.36
C ALA A 451 -1.71 -7.42 -6.26
N THR A 452 -2.56 -8.05 -5.45
CA THR A 452 -2.61 -9.51 -5.28
C THR A 452 -2.81 -10.23 -6.61
N LEU A 453 -3.68 -9.71 -7.47
CA LEU A 453 -3.92 -10.25 -8.81
C LEU A 453 -2.71 -10.06 -9.73
N ALA A 454 -2.07 -8.89 -9.71
CA ALA A 454 -0.90 -8.60 -10.55
C ALA A 454 0.31 -9.48 -10.22
N HIS A 455 0.41 -10.01 -8.99
CA HIS A 455 1.42 -10.98 -8.60
C HIS A 455 1.25 -12.35 -9.26
N LEU A 456 0.08 -12.64 -9.87
CA LEU A 456 -0.15 -13.90 -10.59
C LEU A 456 0.40 -13.80 -12.03
N PRO A 457 1.50 -14.49 -12.38
CA PRO A 457 2.24 -14.18 -13.60
C PRO A 457 1.49 -14.46 -14.91
N GLY A 458 0.60 -15.46 -14.96
CA GLY A 458 -0.05 -15.89 -16.21
C GLY A 458 -1.35 -15.17 -16.57
N ILE A 459 -1.75 -14.13 -15.83
CA ILE A 459 -2.98 -13.37 -16.10
C ILE A 459 -2.68 -11.90 -16.39
N ASP A 460 -3.52 -11.29 -17.22
CA ASP A 460 -3.55 -9.84 -17.40
C ASP A 460 -4.49 -9.19 -16.38
N VAL A 461 -4.13 -8.03 -15.84
CA VAL A 461 -4.91 -7.32 -14.81
C VAL A 461 -5.05 -5.86 -15.18
N GLY A 462 -6.29 -5.40 -15.36
CA GLY A 462 -6.61 -4.03 -15.77
C GLY A 462 -7.73 -3.40 -14.96
N MET A 463 -7.71 -2.07 -14.86
CA MET A 463 -8.71 -1.25 -14.20
C MET A 463 -8.96 0.05 -15.00
N PRO A 464 -10.08 0.16 -15.74
CA PRO A 464 -10.37 1.33 -16.54
C PRO A 464 -10.80 2.54 -15.69
N ALA A 465 -10.48 3.74 -16.17
CA ALA A 465 -10.87 5.00 -15.53
C ALA A 465 -11.90 5.81 -16.35
N THR A 466 -12.24 5.39 -17.58
CA THR A 466 -13.25 6.02 -18.44
C THR A 466 -14.05 4.98 -19.22
N ALA A 467 -15.21 5.36 -19.78
CA ALA A 467 -16.01 4.46 -20.61
C ALA A 467 -15.23 3.95 -21.84
N ALA A 468 -14.45 4.84 -22.46
CA ALA A 468 -13.58 4.47 -23.57
C ALA A 468 -12.49 3.46 -23.17
N ASP A 469 -11.96 3.60 -21.95
CA ASP A 469 -10.96 2.67 -21.44
C ASP A 469 -11.57 1.28 -21.20
N ALA A 470 -12.76 1.23 -20.59
CA ALA A 470 -13.47 -0.02 -20.36
C ALA A 470 -13.79 -0.75 -21.66
N ALA A 471 -14.33 -0.06 -22.67
CA ALA A 471 -14.61 -0.65 -23.97
C ALA A 471 -13.34 -1.12 -24.69
N GLY A 472 -12.31 -0.27 -24.75
CA GLY A 472 -11.06 -0.56 -25.43
C GLY A 472 -10.28 -1.71 -24.81
N MET A 473 -10.21 -1.77 -23.48
CA MET A 473 -9.50 -2.83 -22.74
C MET A 473 -10.26 -4.15 -22.80
N LEU A 474 -11.59 -4.15 -22.66
CA LEU A 474 -12.39 -5.37 -22.77
C LEU A 474 -12.29 -5.96 -24.18
N ASN A 475 -12.35 -5.12 -25.21
CA ASN A 475 -12.12 -5.58 -26.58
C ASN A 475 -10.72 -6.18 -26.78
N ALA A 476 -9.69 -5.58 -26.18
CA ALA A 476 -8.33 -6.13 -26.24
C ALA A 476 -8.19 -7.45 -25.49
N ALA A 477 -8.90 -7.64 -24.37
CA ALA A 477 -8.96 -8.91 -23.65
C ALA A 477 -9.60 -10.02 -24.50
N PHE A 478 -10.70 -9.72 -25.19
CA PHE A 478 -11.29 -10.67 -26.14
C PHE A 478 -10.36 -10.99 -27.32
N ASP A 479 -9.65 -10.00 -27.82
CA ASP A 479 -8.75 -10.16 -28.96
C ASP A 479 -7.45 -10.92 -28.60
N SER A 480 -6.96 -10.76 -27.37
CA SER A 480 -5.74 -11.42 -26.90
C SER A 480 -5.93 -12.90 -26.63
N GLU A 481 -7.15 -13.31 -26.26
CA GLU A 481 -7.47 -14.66 -25.76
C GLU A 481 -6.55 -15.10 -24.61
N ARG A 482 -6.03 -14.13 -23.84
CA ARG A 482 -5.30 -14.40 -22.60
C ARG A 482 -6.27 -14.41 -21.43
N PRO A 483 -6.00 -15.22 -20.38
CA PRO A 483 -6.64 -15.03 -19.10
C PRO A 483 -6.54 -13.57 -18.63
N THR A 484 -7.67 -12.91 -18.41
CA THR A 484 -7.68 -11.47 -18.12
C THR A 484 -8.67 -11.15 -17.00
N VAL A 485 -8.26 -10.34 -16.03
CA VAL A 485 -9.13 -9.76 -15.00
C VAL A 485 -9.29 -8.26 -15.26
N ILE A 486 -10.54 -7.81 -15.45
CA ILE A 486 -10.88 -6.39 -15.52
C ILE A 486 -11.70 -6.01 -14.29
N LEU A 487 -11.09 -5.17 -13.45
CA LEU A 487 -11.70 -4.60 -12.25
C LEU A 487 -12.37 -3.27 -12.64
N TYR A 488 -13.69 -3.18 -12.63
CA TYR A 488 -14.37 -1.93 -13.01
C TYR A 488 -14.80 -1.13 -11.78
N PRO A 489 -14.35 0.12 -11.62
CA PRO A 489 -14.64 0.89 -10.40
C PRO A 489 -16.09 1.36 -10.31
N LYS A 490 -16.76 1.03 -9.20
CA LYS A 490 -18.18 1.37 -8.97
C LYS A 490 -18.47 2.87 -8.94
N ALA A 491 -17.48 3.67 -8.54
CA ALA A 491 -17.61 5.12 -8.50
C ALA A 491 -17.68 5.75 -9.91
N LEU A 492 -17.11 5.08 -10.92
CA LEU A 492 -16.97 5.60 -12.29
C LEU A 492 -17.99 5.06 -13.29
N LEU A 493 -18.74 4.02 -12.91
CA LEU A 493 -19.70 3.33 -13.79
C LEU A 493 -20.67 4.27 -14.51
N ASN A 494 -21.23 5.24 -13.77
CA ASN A 494 -22.24 6.17 -14.25
C ASN A 494 -21.72 7.62 -14.34
N ASP A 495 -20.40 7.82 -14.35
CA ASP A 495 -19.80 9.15 -14.46
C ASP A 495 -19.98 9.72 -15.88
N ARG A 496 -20.86 10.72 -16.01
CA ARG A 496 -21.21 11.38 -17.27
C ARG A 496 -20.04 12.19 -17.87
N GLU A 497 -19.12 12.69 -17.04
CA GLU A 497 -17.94 13.44 -17.52
C GLU A 497 -16.93 12.52 -18.23
N ARG A 498 -17.06 11.20 -18.04
CA ARG A 498 -16.15 10.17 -18.55
C ARG A 498 -16.80 9.24 -19.55
N GLY A 499 -17.89 9.69 -20.16
CA GLY A 499 -18.59 8.98 -21.24
C GLY A 499 -17.79 8.96 -22.54
N THR A 500 -18.23 8.11 -23.48
CA THR A 500 -17.60 7.91 -24.79
C THR A 500 -18.62 7.96 -25.93
N SER A 501 -18.12 7.99 -27.16
CA SER A 501 -18.93 7.88 -28.38
C SER A 501 -19.53 6.46 -28.53
N PRO A 502 -20.66 6.31 -29.23
CA PRO A 502 -21.34 5.02 -29.39
C PRO A 502 -20.57 3.93 -30.16
N ASP A 503 -19.42 4.22 -30.77
CA ASP A 503 -18.63 3.28 -31.59
C ASP A 503 -17.75 2.31 -30.77
N VAL A 504 -18.21 1.93 -29.57
CA VAL A 504 -17.49 1.09 -28.59
C VAL A 504 -16.93 -0.22 -29.15
N ALA A 505 -17.63 -0.84 -30.12
CA ALA A 505 -17.16 -2.06 -30.79
C ALA A 505 -15.85 -1.87 -31.57
N ARG A 506 -15.50 -0.64 -31.96
CA ARG A 506 -14.26 -0.29 -32.68
C ARG A 506 -13.13 0.12 -31.73
N GLN A 507 -13.44 0.45 -30.48
CA GLN A 507 -12.47 0.97 -29.53
C GLN A 507 -11.50 -0.12 -29.09
N ARG A 508 -10.20 0.17 -29.10
CA ARG A 508 -9.13 -0.77 -28.77
C ARG A 508 -8.01 -0.07 -28.00
N ILE A 509 -7.64 -0.64 -26.87
CA ILE A 509 -6.51 -0.22 -26.05
C ILE A 509 -5.60 -1.42 -25.85
N ALA A 510 -4.35 -1.29 -26.27
CA ALA A 510 -3.38 -2.38 -26.17
C ALA A 510 -3.17 -2.83 -24.71
N LEU A 511 -2.94 -4.13 -24.53
CA LEU A 511 -2.55 -4.70 -23.24
C LEU A 511 -1.28 -4.00 -22.73
N GLY A 512 -1.25 -3.63 -21.46
CA GLY A 512 -0.09 -3.03 -20.82
C GLY A 512 0.26 -1.61 -21.25
N ARG A 513 -0.63 -0.92 -21.97
CA ARG A 513 -0.40 0.45 -22.43
C ARG A 513 -1.04 1.48 -21.50
N ALA A 514 -0.23 2.36 -20.95
CA ALA A 514 -0.69 3.51 -20.18
C ALA A 514 -1.12 4.65 -21.10
N ARG A 515 -1.88 5.60 -20.55
CA ARG A 515 -2.26 6.84 -21.24
C ARG A 515 -1.65 8.04 -20.54
N LEU A 516 -0.94 8.86 -21.30
CA LEU A 516 -0.64 10.23 -20.90
C LEU A 516 -1.90 11.09 -21.04
N VAL A 517 -2.52 11.39 -19.91
CA VAL A 517 -3.74 12.19 -19.83
C VAL A 517 -3.42 13.68 -19.97
N ARG A 518 -2.34 14.11 -19.31
CA ARG A 518 -1.83 15.48 -19.36
C ARG A 518 -0.32 15.46 -19.39
N SER A 519 0.28 16.37 -20.16
CA SER A 519 1.72 16.59 -20.17
C SER A 519 2.09 17.78 -19.28
N GLY A 520 3.16 17.62 -18.50
CA GLY A 520 3.81 18.64 -17.70
C GLY A 520 5.25 18.27 -17.37
N ASP A 521 5.92 19.05 -16.53
CA ASP A 521 7.36 18.91 -16.26
C ASP A 521 7.73 18.94 -14.77
N SER A 522 6.80 19.26 -13.88
CA SER A 522 7.11 19.54 -12.48
C SER A 522 6.93 18.32 -11.57
N LEU A 523 5.91 17.50 -11.84
CA LEU A 523 5.55 16.30 -11.09
C LEU A 523 4.87 15.27 -12.01
N THR A 524 5.25 14.00 -11.88
CA THR A 524 4.55 12.87 -12.50
C THR A 524 3.55 12.30 -11.49
N LEU A 525 2.26 12.34 -11.83
CA LEU A 525 1.17 11.68 -11.12
C LEU A 525 0.82 10.39 -11.85
N VAL A 526 0.90 9.24 -11.18
CA VAL A 526 0.46 7.94 -11.72
C VAL A 526 -0.75 7.47 -10.91
N GLY A 527 -1.88 7.26 -11.59
CA GLY A 527 -3.10 6.71 -10.99
C GLY A 527 -3.83 5.78 -11.96
N TRP A 528 -4.87 5.09 -11.47
CA TRP A 528 -5.72 4.21 -12.25
C TRP A 528 -7.08 4.07 -11.58
N GLY A 529 -8.10 3.62 -12.33
CA GLY A 529 -9.46 3.51 -11.80
C GLY A 529 -9.94 4.79 -11.13
N SER A 530 -10.52 4.69 -9.93
CA SER A 530 -11.13 5.84 -9.24
C SER A 530 -10.13 6.88 -8.75
N THR A 531 -8.82 6.59 -8.71
CA THR A 531 -7.81 7.58 -8.30
C THR A 531 -7.42 8.54 -9.41
N LEU A 532 -7.63 8.16 -10.68
CA LEU A 532 -7.31 9.03 -11.82
C LEU A 532 -8.05 10.38 -11.78
N PRO A 533 -9.38 10.45 -11.52
CA PRO A 533 -10.06 11.71 -11.33
C PRO A 533 -9.44 12.61 -10.25
N LEU A 534 -8.89 12.03 -9.18
CA LEU A 534 -8.22 12.80 -8.13
C LEU A 534 -6.90 13.38 -8.65
N CYS A 535 -6.13 12.61 -9.42
CA CYS A 535 -4.91 13.09 -10.07
C CYS A 535 -5.18 14.26 -11.03
N GLU A 536 -6.24 14.17 -11.84
CA GLU A 536 -6.64 15.25 -12.75
C GLU A 536 -7.06 16.52 -11.98
N LYS A 537 -7.86 16.39 -10.91
CA LYS A 537 -8.23 17.52 -10.04
C LYS A 537 -7.01 18.18 -9.39
N VAL A 538 -6.05 17.40 -8.93
CA VAL A 538 -4.77 17.93 -8.39
C VAL A 538 -3.98 18.64 -9.48
N ALA A 539 -3.93 18.09 -10.69
CA ALA A 539 -3.28 18.74 -11.82
C ALA A 539 -3.96 20.08 -12.19
N ASP A 540 -5.28 20.18 -12.10
CA ASP A 540 -6.02 21.43 -12.32
C ASP A 540 -5.71 22.48 -11.24
N ALA A 541 -5.69 22.07 -9.98
CA ALA A 541 -5.34 22.96 -8.87
C ALA A 541 -3.90 23.49 -9.00
N LEU A 542 -2.95 22.65 -9.40
CA LEU A 542 -1.56 23.05 -9.63
C LEU A 542 -1.39 23.93 -10.88
N ALA A 543 -2.15 23.66 -11.95
CA ALA A 543 -2.12 24.47 -13.16
C ALA A 543 -2.58 25.92 -12.90
N ALA A 544 -3.46 26.15 -11.92
CA ALA A 544 -3.90 27.49 -11.53
C ALA A 544 -2.76 28.39 -11.00
N ILE A 545 -1.59 27.83 -10.68
CA ILE A 545 -0.37 28.57 -10.27
C ILE A 545 0.83 28.30 -11.21
N ASP A 546 0.54 27.96 -12.47
CA ASP A 546 1.51 27.66 -13.52
C ASP A 546 2.48 26.52 -13.16
N VAL A 547 2.00 25.50 -12.44
CA VAL A 547 2.74 24.27 -12.19
C VAL A 547 2.13 23.16 -13.03
N THR A 548 2.90 22.65 -13.99
CA THR A 548 2.41 21.64 -14.95
C THR A 548 2.78 20.23 -14.48
N THR A 549 1.83 19.30 -14.53
CA THR A 549 2.03 17.91 -14.12
C THR A 549 1.83 16.95 -15.28
N ASP A 550 2.70 15.94 -15.34
CA ASP A 550 2.42 14.74 -16.11
C ASP A 550 1.38 13.93 -15.34
N VAL A 551 0.27 13.58 -15.99
CA VAL A 551 -0.74 12.69 -15.43
C VAL A 551 -0.82 11.44 -16.28
N LEU A 552 -0.44 10.30 -15.70
CA LEU A 552 -0.47 8.99 -16.31
C LEU A 552 -1.61 8.16 -15.72
N ASP A 553 -2.48 7.69 -16.62
CA ASP A 553 -3.46 6.65 -16.37
C ASP A 553 -2.82 5.30 -16.69
N LEU A 554 -2.53 4.51 -15.66
CA LEU A 554 -1.77 3.27 -15.83
C LEU A 554 -2.57 2.19 -16.59
N ARG A 555 -3.89 2.12 -16.35
CA ARG A 555 -4.88 1.16 -16.90
C ARG A 555 -4.61 -0.32 -16.60
N TRP A 556 -3.38 -0.79 -16.75
CA TRP A 556 -2.98 -2.18 -16.59
C TRP A 556 -1.89 -2.29 -15.51
N MET A 557 -2.10 -3.20 -14.56
CA MET A 557 -1.12 -3.50 -13.51
C MET A 557 -0.23 -4.67 -13.94
N SER A 558 -0.77 -5.61 -14.72
CA SER A 558 0.01 -6.73 -15.27
C SER A 558 -0.41 -7.00 -16.72
N PRO A 559 0.49 -6.85 -17.71
CA PRO A 559 1.73 -6.06 -17.61
C PRO A 559 1.40 -4.56 -17.43
N PHE A 560 2.28 -3.77 -16.83
CA PHE A 560 2.14 -2.31 -16.80
C PHE A 560 3.15 -1.63 -17.73
N ASP A 561 2.84 -0.41 -18.17
CA ASP A 561 3.68 0.36 -19.10
C ASP A 561 4.87 1.00 -18.37
N ARG A 562 5.87 0.17 -18.05
CA ARG A 562 7.09 0.62 -17.38
C ARG A 562 7.74 1.78 -18.12
N ASP A 563 7.84 1.70 -19.45
CA ASP A 563 8.54 2.71 -20.24
C ASP A 563 7.82 4.06 -20.22
N ALA A 564 6.49 4.11 -20.22
CA ALA A 564 5.75 5.36 -20.07
C ALA A 564 6.02 6.03 -18.72
N VAL A 565 6.03 5.25 -17.63
CA VAL A 565 6.38 5.76 -16.30
C VAL A 565 7.81 6.29 -16.28
N LEU A 566 8.77 5.52 -16.79
CA LEU A 566 10.18 5.93 -16.82
C LEU A 566 10.39 7.23 -17.59
N ARG A 567 9.83 7.35 -18.80
CA ARG A 567 9.93 8.57 -19.62
C ARG A 567 9.36 9.80 -18.89
N SER A 568 8.23 9.64 -18.21
CA SER A 568 7.59 10.70 -17.43
C SER A 568 8.47 11.13 -16.25
N VAL A 569 8.99 10.17 -15.49
CA VAL A 569 9.80 10.45 -14.30
C VAL A 569 11.20 10.97 -14.63
N GLU A 570 11.81 10.53 -15.74
CA GLU A 570 13.07 11.11 -16.23
C GLU A 570 12.92 12.62 -16.50
N LYS A 571 11.76 13.02 -17.03
CA LYS A 571 11.43 14.42 -17.27
C LYS A 571 11.17 15.19 -15.98
N THR A 572 10.31 14.68 -15.09
CA THR A 572 9.84 15.46 -13.93
C THR A 572 10.71 15.37 -12.68
N ARG A 573 11.52 14.29 -12.55
CA ARG A 573 12.32 13.95 -11.36
C ARG A 573 11.53 13.82 -10.04
N ARG A 574 10.21 13.87 -10.11
CA ARG A 574 9.28 13.70 -8.98
C ARG A 574 8.13 12.79 -9.40
N LEU A 575 7.84 11.78 -8.57
CA LEU A 575 6.81 10.77 -8.81
C LEU A 575 5.87 10.64 -7.60
N LEU A 576 4.58 10.78 -7.83
CA LEU A 576 3.53 10.46 -6.85
C LEU A 576 2.59 9.40 -7.43
N VAL A 577 2.59 8.21 -6.82
CA VAL A 577 1.74 7.09 -7.23
C VAL A 577 0.52 6.98 -6.32
N VAL A 578 -0.67 6.80 -6.90
CA VAL A 578 -1.96 6.89 -6.20
C VAL A 578 -2.84 5.69 -6.51
N HIS A 579 -3.22 4.92 -5.49
CA HIS A 579 -4.09 3.74 -5.67
C HIS A 579 -4.95 3.43 -4.44
N GLU A 580 -6.06 2.71 -4.64
CA GLU A 580 -7.03 2.41 -3.57
C GLU A 580 -6.60 1.26 -2.65
N ASP A 581 -5.80 0.31 -3.16
CA ASP A 581 -5.37 -0.84 -2.37
C ASP A 581 -4.38 -0.47 -1.25
N ASN A 582 -4.02 -1.46 -0.43
CA ASN A 582 -3.09 -1.30 0.69
C ASN A 582 -1.75 -0.68 0.31
N VAL A 583 -1.22 0.15 1.19
CA VAL A 583 0.13 0.71 1.04
C VAL A 583 1.21 -0.39 1.15
N THR A 584 1.06 -1.35 2.07
CA THR A 584 2.00 -2.47 2.17
C THR A 584 1.74 -3.49 1.07
N ALA A 585 2.80 -3.87 0.35
CA ALA A 585 2.74 -4.73 -0.83
C ALA A 585 1.78 -4.24 -1.94
N GLY A 586 1.37 -2.98 -1.90
CA GLY A 586 0.53 -2.37 -2.94
C GLY A 586 1.29 -2.13 -4.24
N PHE A 587 0.55 -2.12 -5.35
CA PHE A 587 1.14 -2.03 -6.69
C PHE A 587 1.97 -0.75 -6.91
N GLY A 588 1.68 0.33 -6.18
CA GLY A 588 2.52 1.54 -6.24
C GLY A 588 3.97 1.31 -5.81
N ALA A 589 4.26 0.28 -5.01
CA ALA A 589 5.63 -0.11 -4.68
C ALA A 589 6.40 -0.63 -5.90
N GLU A 590 5.76 -1.45 -6.73
CA GLU A 590 6.35 -1.99 -7.97
C GLU A 590 6.68 -0.86 -8.96
N VAL A 591 5.78 0.11 -9.11
CA VAL A 591 6.02 1.30 -9.95
C VAL A 591 7.26 2.06 -9.49
N ILE A 592 7.43 2.26 -8.17
CA ILE A 592 8.62 2.94 -7.61
C ILE A 592 9.86 2.08 -7.77
N ALA A 593 9.79 0.76 -7.52
CA ALA A 593 10.93 -0.15 -7.67
C ALA A 593 11.46 -0.13 -9.11
N ALA A 594 10.56 -0.24 -10.10
CA ALA A 594 10.91 -0.20 -11.51
C ALA A 594 11.63 1.11 -11.92
N VAL A 595 11.24 2.23 -11.31
CA VAL A 595 11.87 3.54 -11.47
C VAL A 595 13.22 3.61 -10.77
N ALA A 596 13.30 3.18 -9.51
CA ALA A 596 14.51 3.21 -8.68
C ALA A 596 15.64 2.35 -9.26
N GLU A 597 15.30 1.23 -9.90
CA GLU A 597 16.28 0.37 -10.57
C GLU A 597 16.78 0.92 -11.91
N ALA A 598 15.93 1.64 -12.65
CA ALA A 598 16.22 2.08 -14.01
C ALA A 598 16.85 3.48 -14.10
N ILE A 599 16.34 4.44 -13.32
CA ILE A 599 16.74 5.85 -13.44
C ILE A 599 17.97 6.12 -12.56
N ARG A 600 19.01 6.71 -13.17
CA ARG A 600 20.20 7.17 -12.44
C ARG A 600 20.00 8.58 -11.88
N GLY A 601 20.52 8.81 -10.67
CA GLY A 601 20.46 10.09 -9.98
C GLY A 601 19.21 10.27 -9.11
N PRO A 602 19.08 11.41 -8.41
CA PRO A 602 18.01 11.61 -7.44
C PRO A 602 16.65 11.73 -8.11
N VAL A 603 15.67 10.98 -7.60
CA VAL A 603 14.24 11.10 -7.91
C VAL A 603 13.50 11.16 -6.58
N GLN A 604 12.59 12.13 -6.43
CA GLN A 604 11.70 12.15 -5.26
C GLN A 604 10.48 11.30 -5.55
N TYR A 605 10.17 10.35 -4.68
CA TYR A 605 9.02 9.47 -4.83
C TYR A 605 8.13 9.49 -3.58
N ARG A 606 6.82 9.41 -3.78
CA ARG A 606 5.83 9.25 -2.71
C ARG A 606 4.68 8.37 -3.21
N ARG A 607 4.04 7.66 -2.29
CA ARG A 607 2.82 6.90 -2.55
C ARG A 607 1.71 7.46 -1.70
N LEU A 608 0.51 7.56 -2.27
CA LEU A 608 -0.71 7.80 -1.52
C LEU A 608 -1.68 6.65 -1.78
N ALA A 609 -1.88 5.84 -0.75
CA ALA A 609 -2.68 4.63 -0.81
C ALA A 609 -3.43 4.45 0.51
N ARG A 610 -4.37 3.48 0.55
CA ARG A 610 -5.03 3.13 1.81
C ARG A 610 -3.98 2.62 2.81
N PRO A 611 -3.94 3.09 4.07
CA PRO A 611 -3.15 2.47 5.12
C PRO A 611 -3.53 0.99 5.30
N ASP A 612 -2.72 0.22 6.03
CA ASP A 612 -2.98 -1.20 6.30
C ASP A 612 -4.14 -1.38 7.31
N THR A 613 -5.35 -1.05 6.86
CA THR A 613 -6.60 -1.05 7.60
C THR A 613 -7.77 -1.32 6.65
N PHE A 614 -8.96 -1.56 7.18
CA PHE A 614 -10.16 -1.83 6.40
C PHE A 614 -10.98 -0.57 6.12
N VAL A 615 -11.83 -0.61 5.08
CA VAL A 615 -12.73 0.49 4.76
C VAL A 615 -13.94 0.49 5.71
N PRO A 616 -14.14 1.54 6.53
CA PRO A 616 -15.28 1.61 7.45
C PRO A 616 -16.56 2.00 6.71
N CYS A 617 -17.73 1.57 7.20
CA CYS A 617 -19.02 1.99 6.65
C CYS A 617 -19.28 3.50 6.83
N HIS A 618 -18.68 4.11 7.86
CA HIS A 618 -18.79 5.55 8.09
C HIS A 618 -18.00 6.32 7.02
N PHE A 619 -18.71 6.91 6.06
CA PHE A 619 -18.09 7.51 4.87
C PHE A 619 -17.08 8.62 5.20
N GLY A 620 -17.35 9.45 6.21
CA GLY A 620 -16.38 10.46 6.65
C GLY A 620 -15.06 9.88 7.17
N ASN A 621 -15.06 8.64 7.68
CA ASN A 621 -13.82 7.95 8.08
C ASN A 621 -13.17 7.26 6.88
N GLN A 622 -13.98 6.72 5.98
CA GLN A 622 -13.53 6.16 4.71
C GLN A 622 -12.73 7.20 3.89
N LEU A 623 -13.23 8.44 3.77
CA LEU A 623 -12.53 9.52 3.08
C LEU A 623 -11.18 9.91 3.73
N LYS A 624 -10.99 9.63 5.02
CA LYS A 624 -9.73 9.92 5.73
C LYS A 624 -8.66 8.86 5.48
N ILE A 625 -9.05 7.64 5.16
CA ILE A 625 -8.12 6.52 4.94
C ILE A 625 -7.88 6.23 3.47
N LEU A 626 -8.83 6.54 2.57
CA LEU A 626 -8.61 6.42 1.14
C LEU A 626 -7.82 7.62 0.62
N PRO A 627 -7.10 7.49 -0.51
CA PRO A 627 -6.60 8.65 -1.22
C PRO A 627 -7.73 9.65 -1.46
N SER A 628 -7.51 10.92 -1.18
CA SER A 628 -8.52 11.97 -1.32
C SER A 628 -7.95 13.14 -2.11
N PHE A 629 -8.80 14.02 -2.63
CA PHE A 629 -8.30 15.21 -3.32
C PHE A 629 -7.43 16.04 -2.37
N ALA A 630 -7.87 16.22 -1.12
CA ALA A 630 -7.11 16.98 -0.14
C ALA A 630 -5.77 16.31 0.21
N GLY A 631 -5.78 15.00 0.44
CA GLY A 631 -4.56 14.24 0.77
C GLY A 631 -3.57 14.24 -0.39
N LEU A 632 -4.06 14.09 -1.62
CA LEU A 632 -3.22 14.06 -2.81
C LEU A 632 -2.65 15.44 -3.14
N LEU A 633 -3.45 16.50 -3.05
CA LEU A 633 -2.97 17.86 -3.25
C LEU A 633 -1.95 18.26 -2.18
N THR A 634 -2.16 17.84 -0.93
CA THR A 634 -1.19 18.06 0.15
C THR A 634 0.14 17.36 -0.15
N ALA A 635 0.10 16.09 -0.55
CA ALA A 635 1.30 15.34 -0.91
C ALA A 635 2.03 15.95 -2.11
N ALA A 636 1.30 16.40 -3.13
CA ALA A 636 1.86 17.07 -4.30
C ALA A 636 2.48 18.44 -3.94
N ALA A 637 1.77 19.25 -3.13
CA ALA A 637 2.26 20.53 -2.63
C ALA A 637 3.54 20.37 -1.82
N ASP A 638 3.62 19.38 -0.93
CA ASP A 638 4.84 19.04 -0.19
C ASP A 638 6.01 18.71 -1.12
N MET A 639 5.78 17.89 -2.14
CA MET A 639 6.83 17.48 -3.10
C MET A 639 7.29 18.63 -4.01
N LEU A 640 6.44 19.63 -4.21
CA LEU A 640 6.69 20.80 -5.06
C LEU A 640 7.10 22.04 -4.25
N ASP A 641 7.30 21.90 -2.94
CA ASP A 641 7.61 23.01 -2.03
C ASP A 641 6.58 24.15 -2.11
N LEU A 642 5.30 23.82 -2.15
CA LEU A 642 4.18 24.78 -2.18
C LEU A 642 3.57 24.95 -0.78
N THR A 643 2.89 26.08 -0.56
CA THR A 643 2.00 26.28 0.59
C THR A 643 0.58 26.04 0.14
N LEU A 644 -0.15 25.21 0.90
CA LEU A 644 -1.55 24.88 0.66
C LEU A 644 -2.37 25.28 1.90
N THR A 645 -3.35 26.16 1.70
CA THR A 645 -4.42 26.41 2.69
C THR A 645 -5.77 26.08 2.07
N TRP A 646 -6.77 25.84 2.91
CA TRP A 646 -8.12 25.49 2.47
C TRP A 646 -9.09 26.56 2.93
N ASP A 647 -9.79 27.19 1.98
CA ASP A 647 -10.95 28.01 2.28
C ASP A 647 -12.17 27.11 2.41
N ARG A 648 -12.72 27.01 3.62
CA ARG A 648 -13.91 26.19 3.89
C ARG A 648 -15.09 27.11 4.12
N PRO A 649 -16.21 26.91 3.41
CA PRO A 649 -17.41 27.72 3.65
C PRO A 649 -17.84 27.60 5.11
N GLN A 650 -18.06 28.73 5.78
CA GLN A 650 -18.66 28.78 7.11
C GLN A 650 -20.07 28.18 7.04
N LEU A 651 -20.32 27.12 7.81
CA LEU A 651 -21.67 26.64 8.06
C LEU A 651 -22.42 27.76 8.78
N GLY A 652 -23.38 28.37 8.09
CA GLY A 652 -24.18 29.47 8.62
C GLY A 652 -24.83 29.11 9.96
N ALA A 653 -24.83 30.07 10.88
CA ALA A 653 -25.63 30.02 12.08
C ALA A 653 -27.02 30.54 11.72
N ASP A 654 -27.96 29.68 11.34
CA ASP A 654 -29.36 30.07 11.16
C ASP A 654 -30.30 28.92 11.53
N ASP A 655 -31.49 29.28 12.02
CA ASP A 655 -32.60 28.42 12.46
C ASP A 655 -33.27 27.65 11.30
N GLN A 656 -32.52 27.35 10.24
CA GLN A 656 -33.00 26.74 9.00
C GLN A 656 -32.32 25.38 8.73
N PHE A 657 -33.09 24.43 8.22
CA PHE A 657 -32.64 23.11 7.79
C PHE A 657 -32.97 22.86 6.33
N VAL A 658 -31.96 22.58 5.51
CA VAL A 658 -32.15 22.25 4.09
C VAL A 658 -32.32 20.75 3.94
N VAL A 659 -33.52 20.32 3.55
CA VAL A 659 -33.81 18.97 3.08
C VAL A 659 -33.29 18.84 1.65
N THR A 660 -32.42 17.88 1.41
CA THR A 660 -31.85 17.61 0.07
C THR A 660 -32.47 16.38 -0.57
N ALA A 661 -32.45 16.33 -1.89
CA ALA A 661 -32.88 15.16 -2.65
C ALA A 661 -31.96 13.96 -2.33
N ILE A 662 -32.55 12.80 -1.98
CA ILE A 662 -31.82 11.57 -1.62
C ILE A 662 -32.18 10.42 -2.57
N GLY A 663 -31.21 9.57 -2.86
CA GLY A 663 -31.41 8.34 -3.63
C GLY A 663 -31.86 7.15 -2.77
N SER A 664 -32.28 6.09 -3.44
CA SER A 664 -32.66 4.80 -2.83
C SER A 664 -31.44 4.01 -2.35
N SER A 665 -30.28 4.33 -2.92
CA SER A 665 -29.00 3.74 -2.62
C SER A 665 -27.91 4.84 -2.68
N PRO A 666 -26.81 4.71 -1.92
CA PRO A 666 -25.61 5.55 -2.11
C PRO A 666 -25.01 5.48 -3.53
N ALA A 667 -25.47 4.55 -4.37
CA ALA A 667 -25.09 4.43 -5.77
C ALA A 667 -25.80 5.43 -6.69
N ASP A 668 -26.96 5.95 -6.29
CA ASP A 668 -27.79 6.83 -7.14
C ASP A 668 -27.15 8.22 -7.23
N GLN A 669 -27.04 8.75 -8.44
CA GLN A 669 -26.41 10.07 -8.68
C GLN A 669 -27.42 11.16 -9.00
N GLN A 670 -28.56 10.81 -9.58
CA GLN A 670 -29.67 11.71 -9.85
C GLN A 670 -30.98 11.09 -9.39
N VAL A 671 -31.93 11.97 -9.10
CA VAL A 671 -33.30 11.63 -8.72
C VAL A 671 -34.27 12.59 -9.38
N GLU A 672 -35.44 12.09 -9.74
CA GLU A 672 -36.54 12.89 -10.26
C GLU A 672 -37.57 13.12 -9.16
N VAL A 673 -38.05 14.35 -9.02
CA VAL A 673 -39.14 14.66 -8.09
C VAL A 673 -40.46 14.21 -8.70
N VAL A 674 -40.99 13.07 -8.26
CA VAL A 674 -42.26 12.53 -8.76
C VAL A 674 -43.44 13.22 -8.09
N GLU A 675 -43.32 13.49 -6.79
CA GLU A 675 -44.42 14.07 -6.01
C GLU A 675 -43.88 14.98 -4.89
N LEU A 676 -44.57 16.09 -4.65
CA LEU A 676 -44.38 16.96 -3.49
C LEU A 676 -45.67 16.91 -2.65
N LEU A 677 -45.55 16.48 -1.39
CA LEU A 677 -46.69 16.25 -0.48
C LEU A 677 -46.93 17.43 0.46
N VAL A 678 -46.10 18.48 0.38
CA VAL A 678 -46.15 19.69 1.21
C VAL A 678 -46.00 20.94 0.35
N GLN A 679 -46.48 22.07 0.87
CA GLN A 679 -46.36 23.40 0.26
C GLN A 679 -45.69 24.40 1.22
N VAL A 680 -45.18 25.50 0.67
CA VAL A 680 -44.58 26.59 1.46
C VAL A 680 -45.61 27.13 2.47
N GLY A 681 -45.23 27.22 3.73
CA GLY A 681 -46.07 27.63 4.86
C GLY A 681 -46.65 26.46 5.69
N ASP A 682 -46.53 25.21 5.22
CA ASP A 682 -47.01 24.05 5.97
C ASP A 682 -46.16 23.78 7.22
N VAL A 683 -46.82 23.48 8.34
CA VAL A 683 -46.16 22.99 9.56
C VAL A 683 -46.01 21.48 9.46
N VAL A 684 -44.77 20.99 9.55
CA VAL A 684 -44.40 19.58 9.36
C VAL A 684 -43.81 18.98 10.64
N LYS A 685 -44.06 17.68 10.86
CA LYS A 685 -43.51 16.92 12.00
C LYS A 685 -42.43 15.93 11.57
N ALA A 686 -41.49 15.65 12.46
CA ALA A 686 -40.50 14.59 12.25
C ALA A 686 -41.19 13.25 11.89
N GLY A 687 -40.75 12.63 10.80
CA GLY A 687 -41.31 11.40 10.22
C GLY A 687 -42.45 11.59 9.21
N GLN A 688 -42.95 12.82 9.01
CA GLN A 688 -43.98 13.11 8.01
C GLN A 688 -43.41 13.04 6.59
N HIS A 689 -44.14 12.45 5.64
CA HIS A 689 -43.71 12.40 4.24
C HIS A 689 -43.76 13.81 3.61
N LEU A 690 -42.67 14.19 2.93
CA LEU A 690 -42.48 15.50 2.31
C LEU A 690 -42.56 15.42 0.78
N ALA A 691 -41.95 14.40 0.20
CA ALA A 691 -41.85 14.22 -1.24
C ALA A 691 -41.58 12.76 -1.59
N THR A 692 -41.89 12.38 -2.82
CA THR A 692 -41.53 11.09 -3.40
C THR A 692 -40.57 11.33 -4.55
N LEU A 693 -39.41 10.69 -4.49
CA LEU A 693 -38.36 10.80 -5.51
C LEU A 693 -38.19 9.48 -6.26
N GLU A 694 -38.00 9.52 -7.56
CA GLU A 694 -37.60 8.37 -8.36
C GLU A 694 -36.09 8.36 -8.53
N ALA A 695 -35.43 7.32 -8.04
CA ALA A 695 -34.02 7.04 -8.27
C ALA A 695 -33.85 5.89 -9.27
N ASP A 696 -32.63 5.69 -9.77
CA ASP A 696 -32.31 4.68 -10.80
C ASP A 696 -32.77 3.24 -10.46
N LYS A 697 -32.96 2.93 -9.17
CA LYS A 697 -33.27 1.57 -8.67
C LYS A 697 -34.61 1.42 -7.98
N ALA A 698 -35.17 2.49 -7.39
CA ALA A 698 -36.41 2.45 -6.64
C ALA A 698 -36.98 3.86 -6.40
N MET A 699 -38.25 3.90 -6.04
CA MET A 699 -38.91 5.08 -5.47
C MET A 699 -38.46 5.28 -4.02
N VAL A 700 -38.29 6.54 -3.62
CA VAL A 700 -37.83 6.95 -2.29
C VAL A 700 -38.80 7.95 -1.72
N ASP A 701 -39.43 7.57 -0.60
CA ASP A 701 -40.24 8.49 0.18
C ASP A 701 -39.33 9.29 1.11
N LEU A 702 -39.36 10.61 0.94
CA LEU A 702 -38.55 11.54 1.71
C LEU A 702 -39.35 12.01 2.90
N VAL A 703 -38.86 11.72 4.11
CA VAL A 703 -39.53 12.05 5.37
C VAL A 703 -38.87 13.23 6.08
N CYS A 704 -39.67 14.00 6.80
CA CYS A 704 -39.25 15.19 7.51
C CYS A 704 -38.33 14.81 8.69
N PRO A 705 -37.13 15.41 8.82
CA PRO A 705 -36.18 15.00 9.86
C PRO A 705 -36.43 15.66 11.23
N ALA A 706 -37.18 16.76 11.27
CA ALA A 706 -37.44 17.52 12.49
C ALA A 706 -38.78 18.27 12.40
N ASP A 707 -39.33 18.66 13.55
CA ASP A 707 -40.51 19.52 13.58
C ASP A 707 -40.15 20.93 13.10
N GLY A 708 -40.96 21.51 12.21
CA GLY A 708 -40.66 22.81 11.61
C GLY A 708 -41.72 23.32 10.65
N THR A 709 -41.41 24.39 9.93
CA THR A 709 -42.28 24.98 8.89
C THR A 709 -41.56 24.97 7.55
N VAL A 710 -42.23 24.58 6.47
CA VAL A 710 -41.65 24.63 5.11
C VAL A 710 -41.56 26.09 4.66
N GLU A 711 -40.34 26.61 4.48
CA GLU A 711 -40.12 28.01 4.10
C GLU A 711 -39.89 28.18 2.60
N ILE A 712 -39.16 27.26 1.98
CA ILE A 712 -38.79 27.33 0.56
C ILE A 712 -38.84 25.93 -0.04
N ILE A 713 -39.40 25.78 -1.24
CA ILE A 713 -39.25 24.57 -2.06
C ILE A 713 -38.41 24.94 -3.28
N HIS A 714 -37.27 24.26 -3.47
CA HIS A 714 -36.25 24.56 -4.48
C HIS A 714 -36.45 23.77 -5.78
N LEU A 715 -36.95 22.54 -5.70
CA LEU A 715 -37.22 21.67 -6.86
C LEU A 715 -38.73 21.45 -7.03
N LYS A 716 -39.19 21.40 -8.28
CA LYS A 716 -40.58 21.17 -8.66
C LYS A 716 -40.79 19.73 -9.09
N ILE A 717 -42.06 19.31 -9.11
CA ILE A 717 -42.44 18.02 -9.70
C ILE A 717 -41.97 17.97 -11.16
N GLY A 718 -41.30 16.86 -11.52
CA GLY A 718 -40.66 16.63 -12.82
C GLY A 718 -39.23 17.17 -12.95
N ASP A 719 -38.69 17.88 -11.95
CA ASP A 719 -37.28 18.29 -11.97
C ASP A 719 -36.38 17.08 -11.72
N GLN A 720 -35.40 16.88 -12.60
CA GLN A 720 -34.28 15.96 -12.35
C GLN A 720 -33.11 16.70 -11.71
N ALA A 721 -32.69 16.24 -10.54
CA ALA A 721 -31.62 16.86 -9.78
C ALA A 721 -30.59 15.82 -9.30
N PRO A 722 -29.31 16.20 -9.20
CA PRO A 722 -28.33 15.37 -8.50
C PRO A 722 -28.74 15.08 -7.05
N VAL A 723 -28.40 13.88 -6.56
CA VAL A 723 -28.47 13.59 -5.11
C VAL A 723 -27.67 14.64 -4.34
N ASP A 724 -28.17 15.05 -3.17
CA ASP A 724 -27.69 16.15 -2.33
C ASP A 724 -28.06 17.58 -2.80
N THR A 725 -28.80 17.75 -3.91
CA THR A 725 -29.35 19.06 -4.30
C THR A 725 -30.40 19.51 -3.28
N PRO A 726 -30.43 20.80 -2.86
CA PRO A 726 -31.50 21.34 -2.03
C PRO A 726 -32.87 21.06 -2.66
N LEU A 727 -33.74 20.35 -1.95
CA LEU A 727 -35.13 20.10 -2.34
C LEU A 727 -36.06 21.13 -1.70
N MET A 728 -35.90 21.38 -0.40
CA MET A 728 -36.66 22.39 0.35
C MET A 728 -35.89 22.87 1.60
N THR A 729 -36.23 24.07 2.10
CA THR A 729 -35.73 24.64 3.36
C THR A 729 -36.85 24.66 4.40
N LEU A 730 -36.54 24.19 5.61
CA LEU A 730 -37.43 24.17 6.78
C LEU A 730 -36.93 25.17 7.83
N GLY A 731 -37.81 25.97 8.42
CA GLY A 731 -37.53 26.70 9.67
C GLY A 731 -37.74 25.80 10.88
N VAL A 732 -36.73 25.63 11.74
CA VAL A 732 -36.70 24.63 12.83
C VAL A 732 -36.85 25.30 14.18
N LEU A 733 -37.70 24.76 15.07
CA LEU A 733 -37.92 25.29 16.41
C LEU A 733 -37.18 24.46 17.48
N GLY A 734 -36.14 25.02 18.12
CA GLY A 734 -35.52 24.47 19.35
C GLY A 734 -34.53 23.30 19.17
N LEU A 735 -34.43 22.42 20.19
CA LEU A 735 -33.45 21.33 20.38
C LEU A 735 -33.30 20.31 19.21
N GLY A 736 -34.07 20.42 18.13
CA GLY A 736 -33.96 19.62 16.90
C GLY A 736 -32.77 19.98 16.00
N VAL A 737 -32.18 21.16 16.16
CA VAL A 737 -31.06 21.66 15.33
C VAL A 737 -29.79 20.80 15.47
N GLU A 738 -29.51 20.22 16.66
CA GLU A 738 -28.31 19.39 16.87
C GLU A 738 -28.40 18.00 16.20
N LYS A 739 -29.57 17.35 16.22
CA LYS A 739 -29.77 16.07 15.51
C LYS A 739 -29.77 16.27 14.00
N ALA A 740 -30.32 17.39 13.53
CA ALA A 740 -30.34 17.75 12.12
C ALA A 740 -28.93 18.08 11.57
N ARG A 741 -28.00 18.56 12.41
CA ARG A 741 -26.62 18.91 12.02
C ARG A 741 -25.69 17.72 11.75
N GLN A 742 -26.00 16.51 12.20
CA GLN A 742 -25.20 15.31 11.92
C GLN A 742 -25.49 14.75 10.52
N ARG A 743 -25.25 15.53 9.46
CA ARG A 743 -25.37 15.03 8.09
C ARG A 743 -24.26 14.01 7.81
N GLN A 744 -24.64 12.81 7.37
CA GLN A 744 -23.66 11.86 6.86
C GLN A 744 -23.04 12.43 5.58
N LEU A 745 -21.72 12.51 5.55
CA LEU A 745 -20.98 12.89 4.34
C LEU A 745 -21.25 11.86 3.25
N THR A 746 -21.50 12.33 2.04
CA THR A 746 -21.70 11.53 0.82
C THR A 746 -20.63 11.82 -0.24
N ARG A 747 -19.89 12.93 -0.06
CA ARG A 747 -18.74 13.35 -0.87
C ARG A 747 -17.70 14.06 -0.02
N GLU A 748 -16.49 14.16 -0.54
CA GLU A 748 -15.42 14.95 0.10
C GLU A 748 -15.78 16.45 0.08
N ALA A 749 -15.62 17.11 1.22
CA ALA A 749 -15.84 18.55 1.39
C ALA A 749 -14.52 19.23 1.80
N ALA A 750 -13.52 19.18 0.91
CA ALA A 750 -12.17 19.66 1.20
C ALA A 750 -12.09 21.19 1.39
N GLY A 751 -12.97 21.94 0.72
CA GLY A 751 -12.90 23.39 0.56
C GLY A 751 -12.20 23.78 -0.74
N THR A 752 -12.03 25.08 -0.99
CA THR A 752 -11.28 25.60 -2.14
C THR A 752 -9.80 25.70 -1.76
N PRO A 753 -8.89 25.02 -2.48
CA PRO A 753 -7.48 25.09 -2.18
C PRO A 753 -6.90 26.44 -2.59
N GLN A 754 -6.13 27.05 -1.72
CA GLN A 754 -5.32 28.23 -1.99
C GLN A 754 -3.87 27.77 -2.03
N LEU A 755 -3.32 27.73 -3.24
CA LEU A 755 -1.93 27.36 -3.48
C LEU A 755 -1.12 28.62 -3.73
N SER A 756 0.01 28.72 -3.05
CA SER A 756 1.01 29.73 -3.37
C SER A 756 2.35 29.03 -3.46
N ARG A 757 3.15 29.38 -4.48
CA ARG A 757 4.57 29.03 -4.47
C ARG A 757 5.14 29.52 -3.15
N ARG A 758 5.84 28.65 -2.41
CA ARG A 758 6.69 29.19 -1.35
C ARG A 758 7.63 30.16 -2.06
N SER A 759 7.65 31.42 -1.63
CA SER A 759 8.69 32.35 -2.07
C SER A 759 10.04 31.63 -2.02
N PRO A 760 10.91 31.78 -3.05
CA PRO A 760 12.16 31.03 -3.08
C PRO A 760 12.84 31.21 -1.73
N PRO A 761 13.21 30.09 -1.07
CA PRO A 761 13.65 30.19 0.30
C PRO A 761 14.92 31.05 0.30
N PRO A 762 15.06 32.05 1.19
CA PRO A 762 16.40 32.42 1.60
C PRO A 762 17.08 31.10 2.02
N LEU A 763 18.30 30.88 1.53
CA LEU A 763 19.10 29.67 1.77
C LEU A 763 18.86 29.07 3.17
N PRO A 764 18.69 27.74 3.28
CA PRO A 764 17.83 27.09 4.26
C PRO A 764 18.00 27.68 5.67
N GLY A 765 16.91 28.30 6.13
CA GLY A 765 16.61 28.74 7.48
C GLY A 765 15.42 27.91 8.01
N THR A 766 15.60 27.04 9.01
CA THR A 766 14.53 26.20 9.56
C THR A 766 13.49 27.03 10.31
N ALA A 767 12.32 27.23 9.72
CA ALA A 767 11.16 27.77 10.43
C ALA A 767 10.28 26.63 10.99
N LEU A 768 10.27 26.52 12.32
CA LEU A 768 9.41 25.64 13.12
C LEU A 768 7.92 26.07 13.07
N PRO A 769 6.95 25.15 13.27
CA PRO A 769 5.52 25.42 13.11
C PRO A 769 4.98 26.48 14.10
N ALA A 770 3.94 27.20 13.65
CA ALA A 770 3.24 28.21 14.42
C ALA A 770 2.49 27.62 15.64
N SER A 771 2.56 28.32 16.77
CA SER A 771 1.99 27.91 18.06
C SER A 771 0.45 28.07 18.09
N PRO A 772 -0.30 27.21 18.83
CA PRO A 772 -1.76 27.24 18.89
C PRO A 772 -2.32 28.49 19.60
N ALA A 773 -3.54 28.88 19.23
CA ALA A 773 -4.31 29.95 19.85
C ALA A 773 -4.54 29.67 21.35
N GLY A 774 -4.06 30.60 22.18
CA GLY A 774 -3.96 30.49 23.65
C GLY A 774 -2.62 30.98 24.22
N ALA A 775 -1.70 31.48 23.37
CA ALA A 775 -0.34 31.81 23.77
C ALA A 775 -0.27 32.90 24.84
N HIS A 776 0.15 32.51 26.04
CA HIS A 776 0.58 33.46 27.07
C HIS A 776 1.84 34.18 26.61
N SER A 777 1.96 35.48 26.86
CA SER A 777 3.19 36.21 26.58
C SER A 777 4.30 35.72 27.49
N VAL A 778 5.44 35.32 26.92
CA VAL A 778 6.65 34.99 27.70
C VAL A 778 7.42 36.27 27.97
N VAL A 779 7.85 36.46 29.21
CA VAL A 779 8.56 37.67 29.68
C VAL A 779 9.81 37.29 30.47
N ILE A 780 10.84 38.11 30.37
CA ILE A 780 12.06 38.06 31.19
C ILE A 780 11.78 38.86 32.47
N THR A 781 11.95 38.26 33.65
CA THR A 781 11.67 38.94 34.94
C THR A 781 12.89 39.19 35.79
N GLY A 782 14.04 38.58 35.46
CA GLY A 782 15.29 38.84 36.17
C GLY A 782 16.51 38.43 35.35
N LEU A 783 17.59 39.21 35.50
CA LEU A 783 18.90 38.98 34.90
C LEU A 783 19.99 39.02 35.97
N GLY A 784 20.96 38.13 35.84
CA GLY A 784 22.10 38.07 36.72
C GLY A 784 23.36 37.78 35.93
N VAL A 785 24.45 38.44 36.29
CA VAL A 785 25.74 38.33 35.61
C VAL A 785 26.85 38.15 36.63
N CYS A 786 27.77 37.22 36.35
CA CYS A 786 29.02 37.04 37.07
C CYS A 786 30.15 37.03 36.03
N ARG A 787 31.09 37.97 36.15
CA ARG A 787 32.25 38.06 35.26
C ARG A 787 33.47 37.47 35.96
N GLY A 788 34.47 37.06 35.18
CA GLY A 788 35.80 36.81 35.72
C GLY A 788 36.33 38.03 36.50
N THR A 789 37.18 37.79 37.50
CA THR A 789 37.77 38.88 38.30
C THR A 789 39.10 39.39 37.75
N ASP A 790 39.75 38.63 36.86
CA ASP A 790 41.05 38.98 36.30
C ASP A 790 40.89 39.62 34.92
N ARG A 791 41.81 40.52 34.55
CA ARG A 791 41.82 41.20 33.26
C ARG A 791 43.09 40.83 32.49
N LEU A 792 42.91 40.38 31.24
CA LEU A 792 43.98 40.04 30.31
C LEU A 792 44.02 41.04 29.15
N ASP A 793 44.96 41.98 29.20
CA ASP A 793 45.19 42.97 28.15
C ASP A 793 46.02 42.40 26.99
N ASN A 794 45.87 42.96 25.78
CA ASN A 794 46.61 42.49 24.60
C ASN A 794 48.13 42.63 24.72
N ALA A 795 48.65 43.53 25.56
CA ALA A 795 50.08 43.71 25.75
C ALA A 795 50.79 42.41 26.18
N GLU A 796 50.16 41.61 27.03
CA GLU A 796 50.68 40.32 27.48
C GLU A 796 50.68 39.27 26.35
N LEU A 797 49.62 39.26 25.53
CA LEU A 797 49.48 38.33 24.41
C LEU A 797 50.39 38.69 23.22
N LEU A 798 50.60 39.98 22.95
CA LEU A 798 51.49 40.46 21.90
C LEU A 798 52.95 40.11 22.20
N ALA A 799 53.34 40.13 23.48
CA ALA A 799 54.65 39.64 23.92
C ALA A 799 54.83 38.13 23.66
N ARG A 800 53.75 37.35 23.80
CA ARG A 800 53.75 35.90 23.53
C ARG A 800 53.66 35.57 22.03
N PHE A 801 53.00 36.42 21.23
CA PHE A 801 52.79 36.20 19.80
C PHE A 801 53.32 37.38 18.96
N PRO A 802 54.65 37.46 18.72
CA PRO A 802 55.27 38.57 17.98
C PRO A 802 54.73 38.75 16.56
N ALA A 803 54.17 37.71 15.95
CA ALA A 803 53.58 37.74 14.61
C ALA A 803 52.35 38.67 14.48
N PHE A 804 51.77 39.12 15.59
CA PHE A 804 50.69 40.12 15.61
C PHE A 804 51.18 41.55 15.83
N HIS A 805 52.49 41.79 15.99
CA HIS A 805 53.02 43.15 16.01
C HIS A 805 53.14 43.70 14.58
N THR A 806 52.31 44.69 14.27
CA THR A 806 52.32 45.42 12.99
C THR A 806 52.69 46.87 13.22
N ASP A 807 53.96 47.25 12.97
CA ASP A 807 54.45 48.64 12.96
C ASP A 807 53.98 49.50 14.17
N GLY A 808 54.10 48.98 15.40
CA GLY A 808 53.73 49.69 16.62
C GLY A 808 52.23 49.72 16.96
N ARG A 809 51.39 49.02 16.20
CA ARG A 809 49.95 48.90 16.43
C ARG A 809 49.56 47.52 16.98
N ASP A 810 48.44 47.48 17.70
CA ASP A 810 47.87 46.26 18.28
C ASP A 810 47.15 45.44 17.20
N GLY A 811 47.89 44.52 16.56
CA GLY A 811 47.37 43.65 15.51
C GLY A 811 46.33 42.63 16.00
N ILE A 812 46.22 42.39 17.32
CA ILE A 812 45.13 41.58 17.89
C ILE A 812 43.83 42.40 17.85
N ALA A 813 43.85 43.66 18.29
CA ALA A 813 42.70 44.55 18.22
C ALA A 813 42.26 44.82 16.78
N GLU A 814 43.19 45.01 15.84
CA GLU A 814 42.86 45.18 14.41
C GLU A 814 42.18 43.94 13.80
N ARG A 815 42.57 42.73 14.25
CA ARG A 815 42.05 41.47 13.69
C ARG A 815 40.80 40.95 14.39
N THR A 816 40.59 41.30 15.65
CA THR A 816 39.49 40.75 16.46
C THR A 816 38.52 41.79 16.99
N GLY A 817 38.91 43.07 17.01
CA GLY A 817 38.19 44.12 17.72
C GLY A 817 38.31 44.04 19.24
N ILE A 818 39.13 43.13 19.79
CA ILE A 818 39.30 42.88 21.23
C ILE A 818 40.57 43.58 21.70
N THR A 819 40.46 44.41 22.74
CA THR A 819 41.60 45.11 23.38
C THR A 819 41.98 44.47 24.72
N SER A 820 41.00 43.86 25.40
CA SER A 820 41.17 43.12 26.64
C SER A 820 40.11 42.05 26.79
N ARG A 821 40.38 41.06 27.66
CA ARG A 821 39.41 40.03 28.05
C ARG A 821 39.27 40.01 29.56
N ILE A 822 38.06 39.68 30.01
CA ILE A 822 37.82 39.36 31.42
C ILE A 822 37.90 37.84 31.56
N VAL A 823 38.71 37.35 32.49
CA VAL A 823 38.97 35.91 32.67
C VAL A 823 38.75 35.50 34.11
N ALA A 824 38.31 34.26 34.30
CA ALA A 824 38.06 33.70 35.62
C ALA A 824 39.37 33.59 36.40
N SER A 825 39.39 34.07 37.65
CA SER A 825 40.54 33.83 38.53
C SER A 825 40.63 32.36 38.94
N ALA A 826 41.72 31.98 39.59
CA ALA A 826 41.92 30.60 40.06
C ALA A 826 40.83 30.09 41.03
N SER A 827 40.11 31.00 41.72
CA SER A 827 39.00 30.65 42.63
C SER A 827 37.63 30.58 41.94
N GLN A 828 37.55 30.96 40.66
CA GLN A 828 36.32 30.92 39.88
C GLN A 828 36.29 29.67 38.97
N ASP A 829 35.14 29.00 38.94
CA ASP A 829 34.84 27.91 38.02
C ASP A 829 33.42 28.10 37.43
N ALA A 830 33.09 27.29 36.43
CA ALA A 830 31.83 27.43 35.72
C ALA A 830 30.60 27.30 36.64
N VAL A 831 30.69 26.48 37.70
CA VAL A 831 29.58 26.26 38.64
C VAL A 831 29.49 27.41 39.64
N SER A 832 30.60 27.88 40.23
CA SER A 832 30.57 28.97 41.21
C SER A 832 30.08 30.27 40.59
N MET A 833 30.52 30.58 39.36
CA MET A 833 30.04 31.75 38.62
C MET A 833 28.56 31.64 38.24
N ALA A 834 28.10 30.45 37.82
CA ALA A 834 26.70 30.23 37.49
C ALA A 834 25.78 30.34 38.73
N VAL A 835 26.21 29.86 39.89
CA VAL A 835 25.47 30.01 41.16
C VAL A 835 25.32 31.48 41.55
N GLU A 836 26.39 32.27 41.42
CA GLU A 836 26.34 33.70 41.71
C GLU A 836 25.38 34.43 40.76
N ALA A 837 25.51 34.20 39.45
CA ALA A 837 24.62 34.79 38.45
C ALA A 837 23.15 34.39 38.70
N ALA A 838 22.89 33.11 38.98
CA ALA A 838 21.56 32.60 39.30
C ALA A 838 20.95 33.27 40.54
N GLY A 839 21.75 33.43 41.60
CA GLY A 839 21.31 34.11 42.82
C GLY A 839 20.91 35.56 42.58
N LEU A 840 21.65 36.28 41.73
CA LEU A 840 21.32 37.66 41.35
C LEU A 840 20.03 37.73 40.53
N ALA A 841 19.86 36.86 39.53
CA ALA A 841 18.66 36.84 38.68
C ALA A 841 17.40 36.47 39.48
N LEU A 842 17.51 35.49 40.38
CA LEU A 842 16.41 35.08 41.28
C LEU A 842 16.03 36.21 42.24
N LYS A 843 17.02 36.91 42.80
CA LYS A 843 16.80 38.06 43.67
C LYS A 843 16.07 39.19 42.93
N GLU A 844 16.45 39.49 41.69
CA GLU A 844 15.77 40.49 40.87
C GLU A 844 14.34 40.10 40.52
N ALA A 845 14.11 38.82 40.19
CA ALA A 845 12.78 38.29 39.91
C ALA A 845 11.90 38.13 41.18
N GLY A 846 12.46 38.35 42.38
CA GLY A 846 11.74 38.15 43.65
C GLY A 846 11.41 36.68 43.95
N LEU A 847 12.18 35.74 43.39
CA LEU A 847 11.93 34.29 43.49
C LEU A 847 12.94 33.58 44.39
N GLN A 848 12.48 32.48 45.00
CA GLN A 848 13.37 31.52 45.65
C GLN A 848 13.73 30.40 44.67
N ALA A 849 14.94 29.84 44.75
CA ALA A 849 15.38 28.78 43.84
C ALA A 849 14.43 27.55 43.84
N ALA A 850 13.81 27.23 44.99
CA ALA A 850 12.84 26.13 45.10
C ALA A 850 11.52 26.36 44.33
N SER A 851 11.23 27.60 43.89
CA SER A 851 10.04 27.93 43.10
C SER A 851 10.22 27.73 41.58
N LEU A 852 11.44 27.40 41.15
CA LEU A 852 11.74 27.12 39.75
C LEU A 852 11.06 25.83 39.30
N SER A 853 10.58 25.83 38.07
CA SER A 853 9.96 24.66 37.43
C SER A 853 10.91 23.94 36.46
N LEU A 854 11.99 24.62 36.03
CA LEU A 854 13.00 24.07 35.13
C LEU A 854 14.29 24.92 35.19
N ILE A 855 15.45 24.27 35.15
CA ILE A 855 16.76 24.90 34.98
C ILE A 855 17.42 24.36 33.71
N ILE A 856 17.77 25.25 32.79
CA ILE A 856 18.47 24.91 31.54
C ILE A 856 19.83 25.63 31.57
N CYS A 857 20.93 24.92 31.48
CA CYS A 857 22.26 25.53 31.42
C CYS A 857 22.92 25.31 30.06
N SER A 858 23.33 26.38 29.39
CA SER A 858 24.18 26.32 28.21
C SER A 858 25.63 26.54 28.62
N THR A 859 26.48 25.53 28.45
CA THR A 859 27.92 25.65 28.73
C THR A 859 28.73 24.75 27.81
N SER A 860 29.81 25.26 27.25
CA SER A 860 30.81 24.46 26.54
C SER A 860 31.98 24.04 27.45
N THR A 861 31.97 24.52 28.69
CA THR A 861 33.02 24.28 29.69
C THR A 861 32.44 23.69 30.98
N PRO A 862 31.67 22.59 30.92
CA PRO A 862 31.15 21.97 32.12
C PRO A 862 32.30 21.45 32.99
N VAL A 863 32.16 21.53 34.31
CA VAL A 863 33.16 20.97 35.25
C VAL A 863 33.16 19.44 35.19
N THR A 864 32.00 18.84 34.96
CA THR A 864 31.80 17.40 34.69
C THR A 864 30.62 17.22 33.76
N VAL A 865 30.59 16.10 33.02
CA VAL A 865 29.48 15.78 32.09
C VAL A 865 28.23 15.36 32.86
N VAL A 866 28.41 14.56 33.91
CA VAL A 866 27.35 14.13 34.84
C VAL A 866 27.89 14.19 36.26
N PRO A 867 27.19 14.78 37.24
CA PRO A 867 25.94 15.55 37.09
C PRO A 867 26.13 16.79 36.20
N SER A 868 25.07 17.22 35.51
CA SER A 868 25.12 18.41 34.66
C SER A 868 25.44 19.67 35.49
N THR A 869 25.94 20.71 34.86
CA THR A 869 26.19 22.01 35.48
C THR A 869 24.91 22.58 36.09
N ALA A 870 23.77 22.45 35.40
CA ALA A 870 22.46 22.81 35.92
C ALA A 870 22.12 22.06 37.23
N CYS A 871 22.38 20.76 37.31
CA CYS A 871 22.18 19.97 38.54
C CYS A 871 23.10 20.42 39.68
N LEU A 872 24.37 20.73 39.37
CA LEU A 872 25.33 21.23 40.35
C LEU A 872 24.93 22.60 40.91
N VAL A 873 24.41 23.48 40.04
CA VAL A 873 23.87 24.78 40.45
C VAL A 873 22.62 24.61 41.31
N LEU A 874 21.68 23.74 40.93
CA LEU A 874 20.50 23.42 41.73
C LEU A 874 20.89 22.92 43.13
N GLY A 875 21.83 21.98 43.22
CA GLY A 875 22.29 21.43 44.50
C GLY A 875 22.93 22.47 45.42
N ARG A 876 23.48 23.56 44.87
CA ARG A 876 24.05 24.68 45.66
C ARG A 876 23.00 25.74 46.03
N LEU A 877 21.99 25.97 45.19
CA LEU A 877 20.97 26.99 45.42
C LEU A 877 19.79 26.49 46.26
N ALA A 878 19.37 25.24 46.06
CA ALA A 878 18.23 24.62 46.73
C ALA A 878 18.43 23.09 46.83
N PRO A 879 19.26 22.60 47.76
CA PRO A 879 19.65 21.18 47.86
C PRO A 879 18.47 20.21 48.04
N GLU A 880 17.37 20.68 48.64
CA GLU A 880 16.17 19.88 48.93
C GLU A 880 15.08 20.01 47.86
N ALA A 881 15.30 20.80 46.79
CA ALA A 881 14.28 21.07 45.78
C ALA A 881 14.30 20.05 44.63
N ASN A 882 13.12 19.54 44.28
CA ASN A 882 12.92 18.63 43.15
C ASN A 882 12.60 19.41 41.87
N VAL A 883 13.61 19.96 41.21
CA VAL A 883 13.46 20.74 39.97
C VAL A 883 14.18 20.03 38.81
N PRO A 884 13.52 19.81 37.65
CA PRO A 884 14.20 19.35 36.45
C PRO A 884 15.35 20.28 36.08
N ALA A 885 16.56 19.74 35.90
CA ALA A 885 17.76 20.49 35.58
C ALA A 885 18.64 19.75 34.58
N TYR A 886 19.04 20.38 33.48
CA TYR A 886 19.92 19.78 32.49
C TYR A 886 20.76 20.82 31.73
N ASP A 887 21.86 20.33 31.13
CA ASP A 887 22.72 21.13 30.27
C ASP A 887 22.32 20.95 28.78
N LEU A 888 22.51 22.00 27.97
CA LEU A 888 22.35 21.99 26.53
C LEU A 888 23.66 22.46 25.86
N LEU A 889 24.11 21.72 24.84
CA LEU A 889 25.36 22.00 24.12
C LEU A 889 25.08 22.57 22.72
N ALA A 890 25.22 23.89 22.56
CA ALA A 890 25.14 24.57 21.27
C ALA A 890 26.10 25.78 21.17
N ALA A 891 27.22 25.72 21.93
CA ALA A 891 28.25 26.74 21.97
C ALA A 891 27.68 28.18 22.01
N CYS A 892 28.17 29.08 21.16
CA CYS A 892 27.77 30.49 21.17
C CYS A 892 26.28 30.76 20.91
N SER A 893 25.53 29.85 20.27
CA SER A 893 24.08 30.00 20.08
C SER A 893 23.25 29.43 21.24
N GLY A 894 23.90 28.81 22.22
CA GLY A 894 23.25 28.05 23.28
C GLY A 894 22.29 28.85 24.17
N TYR A 895 22.53 30.14 24.40
CA TYR A 895 21.57 31.00 25.13
C TYR A 895 20.21 31.08 24.43
N LEU A 896 20.21 31.33 23.12
CA LEU A 896 18.98 31.46 22.34
C LEU A 896 18.28 30.11 22.15
N TYR A 897 19.05 29.02 22.06
CA TYR A 897 18.51 27.65 22.11
C TYR A 897 17.81 27.37 23.45
N ALA A 898 18.44 27.73 24.56
CA ALA A 898 17.85 27.57 25.89
C ALA A 898 16.60 28.44 26.07
N LEU A 899 16.59 29.68 25.55
CA LEU A 899 15.40 30.52 25.51
C LEU A 899 14.27 29.91 24.67
N SER A 900 14.59 29.27 23.53
CA SER A 900 13.59 28.57 22.71
C SER A 900 12.92 27.44 23.49
N THR A 901 13.74 26.60 24.14
CA THR A 901 13.23 25.50 24.97
C THR A 901 12.42 26.00 26.15
N ALA A 902 12.84 27.09 26.81
CA ALA A 902 12.09 27.72 27.89
C ALA A 902 10.75 28.30 27.39
N TRP A 903 10.74 28.94 26.22
CA TRP A 903 9.54 29.48 25.60
C TRP A 903 8.51 28.37 25.31
N ASP A 904 8.93 27.30 24.64
CA ASP A 904 8.07 26.16 24.32
C ASP A 904 7.56 25.46 25.60
N PHE A 905 8.40 25.32 26.64
CA PHE A 905 8.00 24.79 27.95
C PHE A 905 6.88 25.62 28.59
N LEU A 906 7.02 26.96 28.58
CA LEU A 906 6.05 27.88 29.17
C LEU A 906 4.73 27.95 28.39
N GLN A 907 4.74 27.65 27.07
CA GLN A 907 3.48 27.50 26.33
C GLN A 907 2.67 26.30 26.83
N SER A 908 3.35 25.21 27.22
CA SER A 908 2.69 24.01 27.75
C SER A 908 2.38 24.10 29.25
N ARG A 909 3.08 24.97 29.99
CA ARG A 909 2.95 25.16 31.44
C ARG A 909 2.97 26.64 31.83
N PRO A 910 1.85 27.36 31.61
CA PRO A 910 1.74 28.75 31.99
C PRO A 910 1.87 28.96 33.51
N GLY A 911 2.49 30.06 33.93
CA GLY A 911 2.70 30.45 35.33
C GLY A 911 3.95 29.83 35.98
N CYS A 912 4.63 28.91 35.28
CA CYS A 912 5.91 28.37 35.74
C CYS A 912 7.07 29.38 35.57
N HIS A 913 8.16 29.17 36.31
CA HIS A 913 9.40 29.95 36.18
C HIS A 913 10.53 29.05 35.69
N VAL A 914 11.22 29.47 34.63
CA VAL A 914 12.37 28.76 34.07
C VAL A 914 13.62 29.62 34.26
N LEU A 915 14.69 28.99 34.77
CA LEU A 915 16.01 29.63 34.89
C LEU A 915 16.88 29.18 33.72
N VAL A 916 17.21 30.10 32.83
CA VAL A 916 18.15 29.90 31.72
C VAL A 916 19.53 30.39 32.15
N LEU A 917 20.47 29.47 32.29
CA LEU A 917 21.85 29.73 32.68
C LEU A 917 22.77 29.66 31.48
N THR A 918 23.81 30.50 31.49
CA THR A 918 25.00 30.31 30.66
C THR A 918 26.22 30.41 31.54
N THR A 919 27.26 29.62 31.28
CA THR A 919 28.52 29.73 32.00
C THR A 919 29.66 29.20 31.16
N GLU A 920 30.68 30.01 30.94
CA GLU A 920 31.76 29.72 30.01
C GLU A 920 33.09 30.16 30.63
N VAL A 921 33.97 29.19 30.88
CA VAL A 921 35.36 29.37 31.34
C VAL A 921 36.30 28.87 30.22
N MET A 922 36.16 29.51 29.06
CA MET A 922 36.74 29.10 27.77
C MET A 922 38.26 28.96 27.80
N ARG A 923 38.94 29.70 28.68
CA ARG A 923 40.39 29.58 28.84
C ARG A 923 40.84 28.18 29.23
N ARG A 924 40.00 27.39 29.90
CA ARG A 924 40.30 25.99 30.28
C ARG A 924 40.34 25.03 29.09
N ILE A 925 39.73 25.41 27.96
CA ILE A 925 39.68 24.61 26.74
C ILE A 925 40.34 25.30 25.55
N THR A 926 40.98 26.46 25.76
CA THR A 926 41.72 27.18 24.72
C THR A 926 43.21 26.89 24.87
N ASN A 927 43.90 26.55 23.78
CA ASN A 927 45.34 26.38 23.81
C ASN A 927 46.02 27.75 23.97
N PRO A 928 46.75 28.00 25.07
CA PRO A 928 47.34 29.32 25.31
C PRO A 928 48.51 29.65 24.37
N ASP A 929 49.03 28.67 23.62
CA ASP A 929 50.08 28.85 22.60
C ASP A 929 49.53 28.92 21.16
N ASP A 930 48.21 28.83 20.98
CA ASP A 930 47.60 28.97 19.66
C ASP A 930 47.34 30.46 19.34
N PRO A 931 48.09 31.08 18.41
CA PRO A 931 47.91 32.47 18.03
C PRO A 931 46.52 32.76 17.45
N GLU A 932 45.82 31.77 16.90
CA GLU A 932 44.53 31.99 16.25
C GLU A 932 43.35 32.04 17.23
N THR A 933 43.42 31.34 18.36
CA THR A 933 42.31 31.21 19.31
C THR A 933 42.57 31.82 20.69
N ALA A 934 43.82 31.82 21.17
CA ALA A 934 44.19 32.38 22.48
C ALA A 934 43.76 33.85 22.68
N PRO A 935 43.81 34.74 21.67
CA PRO A 935 43.39 36.12 21.83
C PRO A 935 41.88 36.37 21.74
N ILE A 936 41.02 35.36 21.74
CA ILE A 936 39.59 35.56 21.47
C ILE A 936 38.74 35.53 22.72
N PHE A 937 38.98 34.57 23.61
CA PHE A 937 37.99 34.20 24.60
C PHE A 937 38.13 34.95 25.93
N GLY A 938 36.99 35.28 26.52
CA GLY A 938 36.85 35.69 27.91
C GLY A 938 35.94 34.70 28.66
N ASP A 939 35.81 34.90 29.97
CA ASP A 939 35.04 34.01 30.85
C ASP A 939 33.91 34.79 31.57
N ALA A 940 32.72 34.20 31.61
CA ALA A 940 31.55 34.77 32.28
C ALA A 940 30.46 33.73 32.52
N ALA A 941 29.54 34.05 33.42
CA ALA A 941 28.28 33.35 33.59
C ALA A 941 27.12 34.34 33.66
N THR A 942 25.96 33.91 33.17
CA THR A 942 24.72 34.69 33.24
C THR A 942 23.55 33.81 33.64
N ALA A 943 22.49 34.44 34.13
CA ALA A 943 21.23 33.81 34.43
C ALA A 943 20.08 34.71 33.96
N THR A 944 19.05 34.11 33.37
CA THR A 944 17.82 34.77 32.93
C THR A 944 16.63 34.00 33.48
N VAL A 945 15.78 34.67 34.25
CA VAL A 945 14.48 34.12 34.68
C VAL A 945 13.43 34.47 33.63
N VAL A 946 12.76 33.46 33.08
CA VAL A 946 11.64 33.63 32.15
C VAL A 946 10.38 32.97 32.70
N THR A 947 9.24 33.61 32.47
CA THR A 947 7.92 33.11 32.86
C THR A 947 6.88 33.53 31.84
N SER A 948 5.68 32.95 31.91
CA SER A 948 4.55 33.43 31.11
C SER A 948 3.73 34.43 31.94
N SER A 949 3.50 35.63 31.42
CA SER A 949 2.61 36.62 32.02
C SER A 949 1.34 36.77 31.19
N SER A 950 0.23 37.05 31.87
CA SER A 950 -1.04 37.51 31.28
C SER A 950 -1.22 39.03 31.37
N VAL A 951 -0.29 39.75 32.02
CA VAL A 951 -0.34 41.21 32.24
C VAL A 951 0.61 41.89 31.25
N PRO A 952 0.10 42.74 30.33
CA PRO A 952 0.96 43.52 29.43
C PRO A 952 1.91 44.44 30.22
N GLY A 953 3.20 44.40 29.90
CA GLY A 953 4.23 45.25 30.53
C GLY A 953 4.83 44.73 31.83
N GLU A 954 4.53 43.48 32.24
CA GLU A 954 5.16 42.85 33.40
C GLU A 954 6.52 42.24 33.02
N GLY A 955 7.60 42.64 33.70
CA GLY A 955 8.97 42.16 33.48
C GLY A 955 9.90 43.18 32.81
N LEU A 956 11.13 42.76 32.51
CA LEU A 956 12.17 43.57 31.86
C LEU A 956 11.98 43.67 30.34
N ALA A 957 11.50 42.59 29.71
CA ALA A 957 11.18 42.53 28.29
C ALA A 957 10.28 41.33 27.98
N ARG A 958 9.40 41.49 26.99
CA ARG A 958 8.63 40.39 26.39
C ARG A 958 9.49 39.65 25.37
N LEU A 959 9.45 38.32 25.41
CA LEU A 959 10.14 37.43 24.49
C LEU A 959 9.17 36.86 23.45
N HIS A 960 9.42 37.17 22.18
CA HIS A 960 8.84 36.44 21.05
C HIS A 960 9.50 35.07 20.92
N ARG A 961 8.82 34.12 20.29
CA ARG A 961 9.38 32.78 20.09
C ARG A 961 10.75 32.87 19.39
N PRO A 962 11.83 32.32 19.97
CA PRO A 962 13.11 32.26 19.28
C PRO A 962 13.04 31.34 18.05
N VAL A 963 13.79 31.70 17.01
CA VAL A 963 14.06 30.86 15.84
C VAL A 963 15.42 30.19 16.05
N ILE A 964 15.46 28.86 15.93
CA ILE A 964 16.69 28.05 16.04
C ILE A 964 16.86 27.21 14.79
N ASP A 965 18.10 26.96 14.38
CA ASP A 965 18.45 26.23 13.16
C ASP A 965 19.91 25.74 13.18
N GLY A 966 20.25 24.74 12.38
CA GLY A 966 21.63 24.32 12.19
C GLY A 966 21.83 23.43 10.97
N ARG A 967 23.10 23.15 10.68
CA ARG A 967 23.50 22.15 9.69
C ARG A 967 24.51 21.19 10.29
N GLY A 968 24.48 19.93 9.86
CA GLY A 968 25.51 18.96 10.25
C GLY A 968 26.90 19.45 9.84
N GLU A 969 27.85 19.40 10.78
CA GLU A 969 29.26 19.70 10.56
C GLU A 969 30.12 18.73 11.39
N ASP A 970 31.27 18.36 10.83
CA ASP A 970 32.12 17.27 11.32
C ASP A 970 33.25 17.74 12.26
N GLY A 971 33.21 19.00 12.70
CA GLY A 971 34.23 19.63 13.54
C GLY A 971 35.47 20.12 12.77
N THR A 972 35.51 20.01 11.43
CA THR A 972 36.68 20.44 10.63
C THR A 972 36.84 21.96 10.56
N THR A 973 35.75 22.72 10.72
CA THR A 973 35.72 24.18 10.59
C THR A 973 35.67 24.87 11.95
N LEU A 974 34.97 24.33 12.95
CA LEU A 974 34.96 24.83 14.33
C LEU A 974 34.75 23.68 15.32
N LEU A 975 35.81 23.33 16.04
CA LEU A 975 35.80 22.33 17.11
C LEU A 975 35.88 23.02 18.47
N VAL A 976 34.88 22.77 19.33
CA VAL A 976 34.90 23.14 20.75
C VAL A 976 35.02 21.84 21.56
N PRO A 977 36.20 21.56 22.15
CA PRO A 977 36.46 20.27 22.78
C PRO A 977 35.88 20.21 24.20
N LEU A 978 35.68 18.99 24.71
CA LEU A 978 35.34 18.79 26.12
C LEU A 978 36.52 19.20 27.03
N PRO A 979 36.25 19.85 28.17
CA PRO A 979 37.26 20.09 29.20
C PRO A 979 38.01 18.80 29.59
N GLY A 980 39.35 18.88 29.63
CA GLY A 980 40.19 17.73 29.99
C GLY A 980 40.50 16.75 28.86
N SER A 981 39.98 16.94 27.64
CA SER A 981 40.25 16.07 26.48
C SER A 981 41.68 16.18 25.92
N GLY A 982 42.48 17.13 26.39
CA GLY A 982 43.82 17.43 25.87
C GLY A 982 43.82 18.20 24.54
N GLN A 983 42.65 18.46 23.96
CA GLN A 983 42.49 19.27 22.76
C GLN A 983 42.13 20.72 23.12
N GLY A 984 42.61 21.68 22.34
CA GLY A 984 42.18 23.07 22.42
C GLY A 984 41.09 23.39 21.39
N VAL A 985 40.37 24.50 21.58
CA VAL A 985 39.49 25.06 20.54
C VAL A 985 40.25 25.21 19.23
N ARG A 986 39.66 24.79 18.12
CA ARG A 986 40.24 24.91 16.77
C ARG A 986 39.21 25.48 15.82
N MET A 987 39.62 26.39 14.94
CA MET A 987 38.70 26.95 13.95
C MET A 987 39.42 27.43 12.68
N ASP A 988 38.74 27.33 11.54
CA ASP A 988 39.10 28.11 10.34
C ASP A 988 38.39 29.46 10.43
N GLY A 989 39.12 30.48 10.92
CA GLY A 989 38.56 31.80 11.18
C GLY A 989 37.96 32.47 9.93
N ARG A 990 38.43 32.18 8.71
CA ARG A 990 37.86 32.76 7.48
C ARG A 990 36.51 32.14 7.15
N ARG A 991 36.40 30.82 7.25
CA ARG A 991 35.14 30.10 7.04
C ARG A 991 34.10 30.43 8.11
N VAL A 992 34.52 30.45 9.39
CA VAL A 992 33.65 30.85 10.50
C VAL A 992 33.15 32.28 10.31
N PHE A 993 34.01 33.22 9.91
CA PHE A 993 33.60 34.60 9.63
C PHE A 993 32.52 34.68 8.55
N ALA A 994 32.74 34.03 7.41
CA ALA A 994 31.80 34.07 6.28
C ALA A 994 30.42 33.46 6.65
N GLU A 995 30.44 32.37 7.41
CA GLU A 995 29.22 31.68 7.86
C GLU A 995 28.50 32.46 8.94
N ALA A 996 29.21 32.97 9.95
CA ALA A 996 28.62 33.77 11.02
C ALA A 996 27.90 35.02 10.46
N VAL A 997 28.54 35.80 9.58
CA VAL A 997 27.91 36.99 8.98
C VAL A 997 26.67 36.64 8.16
N ARG A 998 26.71 35.52 7.42
CA ARG A 998 25.57 35.08 6.60
C ARG A 998 24.41 34.58 7.47
N ARG A 999 24.69 33.68 8.40
CA ARG A 999 23.69 32.97 9.21
C ARG A 999 23.05 33.85 10.26
N MET A 1000 23.82 34.71 10.94
CA MET A 1000 23.26 35.65 11.93
C MET A 1000 22.29 36.65 11.28
N ASN A 1001 22.60 37.15 10.08
CA ASN A 1001 21.67 38.01 9.34
C ASN A 1001 20.41 37.28 8.90
N GLY A 1002 20.55 36.04 8.40
CA GLY A 1002 19.43 35.21 7.98
C GLY A 1002 18.48 34.92 9.14
N VAL A 1003 19.01 34.36 10.23
CA VAL A 1003 18.18 33.97 11.38
C VAL A 1003 17.59 35.16 12.14
N LEU A 1004 18.25 36.32 12.11
CA LEU A 1004 17.66 37.55 12.62
C LEU A 1004 16.46 37.99 11.77
N ALA A 1005 16.58 37.93 10.44
CA ALA A 1005 15.46 38.22 9.54
C ALA A 1005 14.31 37.22 9.73
N ASP A 1006 14.62 35.94 9.96
CA ASP A 1006 13.63 34.90 10.25
C ASP A 1006 12.92 35.16 11.59
N ALA A 1007 13.66 35.56 12.63
CA ALA A 1007 13.09 35.94 13.92
C ALA A 1007 12.21 37.21 13.82
N CYS A 1008 12.63 38.21 13.05
CA CYS A 1008 11.79 39.38 12.74
C CYS A 1008 10.51 38.95 12.04
N LEU A 1009 10.62 38.12 10.99
CA LEU A 1009 9.47 37.64 10.22
C LEU A 1009 8.49 36.86 11.11
N GLN A 1010 8.99 36.00 12.00
CA GLN A 1010 8.17 35.26 12.96
C GLN A 1010 7.45 36.19 13.96
N ALA A 1011 8.07 37.31 14.34
CA ALA A 1011 7.47 38.34 15.19
C ALA A 1011 6.56 39.33 14.42
N GLY A 1012 6.40 39.19 13.10
CA GLY A 1012 5.63 40.12 12.27
C GLY A 1012 6.33 41.47 12.05
N LEU A 1013 7.66 41.49 12.15
CA LEU A 1013 8.52 42.67 11.99
C LEU A 1013 9.46 42.48 10.79
N SER A 1014 10.04 43.58 10.32
CA SER A 1014 11.25 43.57 9.48
C SER A 1014 12.48 43.94 10.32
N VAL A 1015 13.68 43.64 9.83
CA VAL A 1015 14.94 44.07 10.50
C VAL A 1015 15.00 45.60 10.62
N GLY A 1016 14.36 46.33 9.71
CA GLY A 1016 14.27 47.79 9.75
C GLY A 1016 13.48 48.33 10.94
N ASP A 1017 12.58 47.52 11.51
CA ASP A 1017 11.71 47.88 12.64
C ASP A 1017 12.38 47.69 14.00
N LEU A 1018 13.60 47.15 14.06
CA LEU A 1018 14.34 46.89 15.30
C LEU A 1018 15.09 48.13 15.78
N ASP A 1019 14.82 48.62 16.98
CA ASP A 1019 15.53 49.77 17.55
C ASP A 1019 17.00 49.46 17.84
N LEU A 1020 17.29 48.21 18.23
CA LEU A 1020 18.64 47.75 18.53
C LEU A 1020 18.83 46.27 18.14
N ILE A 1021 20.02 45.91 17.68
CA ILE A 1021 20.42 44.52 17.47
C ILE A 1021 21.55 44.18 18.44
N VAL A 1022 21.40 43.10 19.19
CA VAL A 1022 22.42 42.54 20.09
C VAL A 1022 22.89 41.20 19.50
N PRO A 1023 23.91 41.22 18.63
CA PRO A 1023 24.48 39.99 18.10
C PRO A 1023 25.39 39.31 19.12
N HIS A 1024 25.67 38.03 18.90
CA HIS A 1024 26.74 37.31 19.60
C HIS A 1024 28.06 38.08 19.47
N GLN A 1025 28.72 38.31 20.61
CA GLN A 1025 29.98 39.05 20.68
C GLN A 1025 31.17 38.12 20.34
N ALA A 1026 31.21 37.58 19.12
CA ALA A 1026 32.23 36.65 18.65
C ALA A 1026 33.56 37.31 18.32
N ASN A 1027 33.47 38.38 17.52
CA ASN A 1027 34.58 39.13 16.96
C ASN A 1027 34.05 40.48 16.46
N GLY A 1028 34.71 41.59 16.79
CA GLY A 1028 34.26 42.94 16.42
C GLY A 1028 34.12 43.14 14.91
N ARG A 1029 34.95 42.45 14.10
CA ARG A 1029 34.85 42.51 12.63
C ARG A 1029 33.62 41.78 12.10
N ILE A 1030 33.18 40.69 12.76
CA ILE A 1030 31.96 39.97 12.36
C ILE A 1030 30.75 40.87 12.64
N ILE A 1031 30.71 41.50 13.81
CA ILE A 1031 29.65 42.44 14.19
C ILE A 1031 29.59 43.60 13.18
N GLU A 1032 30.74 44.16 12.84
CA GLU A 1032 30.82 45.28 11.90
C GLU A 1032 30.45 44.89 10.46
N ALA A 1033 30.84 43.70 10.02
CA ALA A 1033 30.43 43.17 8.71
C ALA A 1033 28.94 42.85 8.65
N MET A 1034 28.36 42.36 9.75
CA MET A 1034 26.92 42.15 9.90
C MET A 1034 26.18 43.49 9.79
N ARG A 1035 26.58 44.50 10.58
CA ARG A 1035 26.03 45.86 10.53
C ARG A 1035 26.08 46.45 9.12
N THR A 1036 27.23 46.38 8.47
CA THR A 1036 27.44 46.90 7.11
C THR A 1036 26.52 46.22 6.10
N ARG A 1037 26.34 44.89 6.21
CA ARG A 1037 25.47 44.12 5.30
C ARG A 1037 23.98 44.44 5.50
N LEU A 1038 23.56 44.73 6.73
CA LEU A 1038 22.21 45.21 7.05
C LEU A 1038 22.00 46.70 6.74
N LYS A 1039 23.06 47.44 6.40
CA LYS A 1039 23.04 48.88 6.13
C LYS A 1039 22.50 49.70 7.31
N LEU A 1040 22.81 49.28 8.53
CA LEU A 1040 22.38 49.96 9.76
C LEU A 1040 23.46 50.90 10.29
N PRO A 1041 23.09 52.01 10.95
CA PRO A 1041 24.05 52.89 11.61
C PRO A 1041 24.64 52.20 12.87
N THR A 1042 25.81 52.66 13.32
CA THR A 1042 26.61 52.02 14.39
C THR A 1042 25.85 51.88 15.70
N GLU A 1043 25.07 52.89 16.06
CA GLU A 1043 24.25 52.93 17.28
C GLU A 1043 23.12 51.89 17.31
N ARG A 1044 22.74 51.30 16.18
CA ARG A 1044 21.69 50.26 16.09
C ARG A 1044 22.23 48.82 16.23
N VAL A 1045 23.54 48.64 16.38
CA VAL A 1045 24.15 47.31 16.61
C VAL A 1045 25.08 47.35 17.81
N TRP A 1046 24.71 46.62 18.87
CA TRP A 1046 25.46 46.58 20.11
C TRP A 1046 26.81 45.85 19.94
N ASN A 1047 27.88 46.49 20.39
CA ASN A 1047 29.24 45.95 20.31
C ASN A 1047 30.04 46.34 21.56
N GLU A 1048 30.24 45.40 22.47
CA GLU A 1048 31.02 45.56 23.71
C GLU A 1048 32.22 44.60 23.78
N ILE A 1049 32.50 43.88 22.70
CA ILE A 1049 33.53 42.84 22.67
C ILE A 1049 34.93 43.36 23.00
N ALA A 1050 35.19 44.65 22.73
CA ALA A 1050 36.49 45.28 22.91
C ALA A 1050 37.06 45.11 24.32
N ALA A 1051 36.22 45.18 25.34
CA ALA A 1051 36.64 45.11 26.74
C ALA A 1051 36.43 43.73 27.39
N GLN A 1052 35.57 42.89 26.81
CA GLN A 1052 35.11 41.62 27.39
C GLN A 1052 35.75 40.39 26.77
N GLY A 1053 36.04 40.42 25.46
CA GLY A 1053 36.31 39.22 24.68
C GLY A 1053 35.07 38.36 24.42
N ASN A 1054 35.25 37.25 23.71
CA ASN A 1054 34.18 36.31 23.40
C ASN A 1054 33.94 35.34 24.57
N THR A 1055 32.81 35.49 25.27
CA THR A 1055 32.40 34.60 26.37
C THR A 1055 31.39 33.53 25.91
N SER A 1056 31.48 33.09 24.65
CA SER A 1056 30.59 32.08 24.05
C SER A 1056 29.10 32.37 24.32
N SER A 1057 28.34 31.43 24.87
CA SER A 1057 26.90 31.53 25.12
C SER A 1057 26.52 32.68 26.06
N SER A 1058 27.43 33.17 26.90
CA SER A 1058 27.18 34.27 27.84
C SER A 1058 27.16 35.66 27.22
N THR A 1059 27.64 35.82 25.99
CA THR A 1059 27.82 37.15 25.37
C THR A 1059 26.53 37.96 25.21
N ILE A 1060 25.46 37.34 24.69
CA ILE A 1060 24.15 38.01 24.50
C ILE A 1060 23.53 38.40 25.84
N PRO A 1061 23.39 37.50 26.83
CA PRO A 1061 22.79 37.88 28.11
C PRO A 1061 23.63 38.90 28.90
N LEU A 1062 24.96 38.93 28.76
CA LEU A 1062 25.81 40.00 29.33
C LEU A 1062 25.48 41.37 28.73
N ALA A 1063 25.31 41.43 27.40
CA ALA A 1063 24.91 42.66 26.73
C ALA A 1063 23.47 43.07 27.11
N LEU A 1064 22.55 42.10 27.23
CA LEU A 1064 21.18 42.36 27.64
C LEU A 1064 21.06 42.90 29.07
N ASP A 1065 21.91 42.47 29.99
CA ASP A 1065 21.96 43.03 31.35
C ASP A 1065 22.22 44.55 31.31
N THR A 1066 23.06 45.01 30.39
CA THR A 1066 23.28 46.45 30.19
C THR A 1066 22.11 47.10 29.45
N VAL A 1067 21.69 46.53 28.32
CA VAL A 1067 20.68 47.11 27.42
C VAL A 1067 19.30 47.24 28.08
N LEU A 1068 18.86 46.22 28.82
CA LEU A 1068 17.55 46.23 29.47
C LEU A 1068 17.52 47.15 30.70
N ARG A 1069 18.65 47.37 31.38
CA ARG A 1069 18.77 48.27 32.55
C ARG A 1069 18.90 49.75 32.20
N GLN A 1070 19.32 50.10 30.99
CA GLN A 1070 19.43 51.51 30.58
C GLN A 1070 18.04 52.18 30.51
N PRO A 1071 17.83 53.37 31.11
CA PRO A 1071 16.56 54.10 30.96
C PRO A 1071 16.38 54.57 29.51
N GLY A 1072 15.22 54.30 28.92
CA GLY A 1072 14.90 54.67 27.53
C GLY A 1072 13.45 54.30 27.16
N PRO A 1073 12.94 54.75 26.00
CA PRO A 1073 11.60 54.37 25.52
C PRO A 1073 11.53 52.87 25.23
N ALA A 1074 10.30 52.36 25.13
CA ALA A 1074 10.04 50.99 24.67
C ALA A 1074 10.81 50.71 23.38
N ALA A 1075 11.47 49.56 23.32
CA ALA A 1075 12.43 49.23 22.25
C ALA A 1075 12.28 47.78 21.78
N ARG A 1076 12.30 47.58 20.47
CA ARG A 1076 12.33 46.26 19.80
C ARG A 1076 13.79 45.85 19.60
N ILE A 1077 14.22 44.82 20.32
CA ILE A 1077 15.60 44.36 20.35
C ILE A 1077 15.70 43.02 19.61
N GLY A 1078 16.52 42.96 18.58
CA GLY A 1078 16.81 41.72 17.85
C GLY A 1078 18.08 41.03 18.36
N LEU A 1079 18.00 39.73 18.62
CA LEU A 1079 19.12 38.90 19.05
C LEU A 1079 19.50 37.95 17.93
N CYS A 1080 20.80 37.68 17.76
CA CYS A 1080 21.25 36.62 16.84
C CYS A 1080 22.60 36.04 17.23
N ALA A 1081 22.79 34.75 17.00
CA ALA A 1081 24.03 34.04 17.32
C ALA A 1081 24.34 32.95 16.29
N PHE A 1082 25.64 32.65 16.16
CA PHE A 1082 26.17 31.51 15.42
C PHE A 1082 27.21 30.81 16.31
N GLY A 1083 27.11 29.49 16.47
CA GLY A 1083 27.95 28.68 17.36
C GLY A 1083 28.63 27.48 16.68
N GLY A 1084 29.53 26.84 17.44
CA GLY A 1084 30.13 25.55 17.08
C GLY A 1084 29.10 24.44 16.92
N GLY A 1085 29.40 23.44 16.08
CA GLY A 1085 28.40 22.49 15.58
C GLY A 1085 27.49 23.08 14.49
N PHE A 1086 27.81 24.29 14.01
CA PHE A 1086 27.08 25.00 12.96
C PHE A 1086 25.60 25.20 13.27
N THR A 1087 25.34 25.60 14.50
CA THR A 1087 24.05 26.05 14.99
C THR A 1087 23.94 27.57 14.93
N TRP A 1088 22.77 28.10 14.66
CA TRP A 1088 22.46 29.52 14.74
C TRP A 1088 21.06 29.75 15.25
N ALA A 1089 20.84 30.91 15.86
CA ALA A 1089 19.56 31.24 16.45
C ALA A 1089 19.32 32.75 16.43
N GLY A 1090 18.06 33.15 16.41
CA GLY A 1090 17.59 34.53 16.48
C GLY A 1090 16.38 34.66 17.40
N ALA A 1091 16.20 35.80 18.04
CA ALA A 1091 15.02 36.06 18.89
C ALA A 1091 14.70 37.55 18.91
N ILE A 1092 13.43 37.90 19.14
CA ILE A 1092 13.00 39.30 19.29
C ILE A 1092 12.54 39.53 20.73
N LEU A 1093 13.01 40.62 21.33
CA LEU A 1093 12.56 41.14 22.61
C LEU A 1093 11.83 42.47 22.41
N GLU A 1094 10.78 42.70 23.18
CA GLU A 1094 10.13 44.01 23.31
C GLU A 1094 10.31 44.51 24.73
N LYS A 1095 11.15 45.53 24.90
CA LYS A 1095 11.33 46.24 26.16
C LYS A 1095 10.13 47.16 26.37
N SER A 1096 9.45 47.00 27.51
CA SER A 1096 8.28 47.80 27.92
C SER A 1096 8.64 49.21 28.35
#